data_AF-A0A395ILC1-F1
#
_entry.id   AF-A0A395ILC1-F1
#
_cell.length_a   1.000
_cell.length_b   1.000
_cell.length_c   1.000
_cell.angle_alpha   90.00
_cell.angle_beta   90.00
_cell.angle_gamma   90.00
#
_symmetry.space_group_name_H-M   'P 1'
#
loop_
_entity.id
_entity.type
_entity.pdbx_description
1 polymer ?
#
loop_
_entity_poly.entity_id
_entity_poly.type
_entity_poly.pdbx_seq_one_letter_code
_entity_poly.pdbx_strand_id
1 'polypeptide(L)'
;MGGAEDMADRAYTRLGARTENQAIVFLGESGSGKTTVRSHLLSALLSKSGTPLSTKLSLSAYVFDTLTSTKTATTPTASKAGLFFELQYDTASTVNPTLIGGKVLDHRLERSRVAAVPTGERNFHVLYYLLAGTSAAEKTHLGLDSPGEHGGAGNRMSTGGQKRWRYLGHPTQLKVGINDAEGFQLFKTALRKLEFPRSEIAEICQILASILHIGQLEFETAESTTAMGDDSGGYSHEGGNQFTGVKNKDVLSIIAAFLGVGANDLQTTLGYKTKILHRERVTVMLDPKGAKTATDSTLDQLLNNAATEALYNFTLQSFFEAKADMLETEEHGNGLLSILDDQTKRHKTDIQLLESLRKRFEGKNPAITVSSATAKLPGSNFATHNTAAAFTIKHFAGEVEYPIAGLVEENGEVVSGDLMNLIRDTKSDFVGQLFGQEALQRIVHPQEKSTVMQAQVSSKPLRQPSVMRRKGDRPSRFGGAKNAMDSVEDITETIETSSKARKGLNIDQGAAAQYLSSLDNIFKALNSQNTNPYFVFCLKPNDRRIANQFDSKCVRMQLQTFGIAEISQRLRNADFSIFIPFGEFLGLADTETILVGSEREKAENVIEEKRWPSNEARVGSTGVFLSERCWAEIAKLNERGFVAGRYPLSSEDGGEPRLAPGDNHGASKERLLGPGAGLLTPSPGAYIYGDKKSGYFGSQDDARSDAGASALGQGDMFRNLDTKEQLAEKGNEKTMVEVEEVKISGTRKRWVAVVYLMTWFVPDFLIRLIGRMPRKDVRIAWREKLAINMMIWLSCLFVVFFIVIFPKLICPTQHVFSAAELSSYDGKSADAYIAIRGVVFDLSSFSTRHYPSIIPQKSLTKYAGLDATGLFPIQVSALCQGTTGSIDPSVQLDYTSTNVTGSASTVSSTDANAQYHDFRAFKNDSRPDWYIEQMIMLRKSGYYKGHLGYTAKYVKSLAKKLSSIGIIDGKVYDMTKYVSGGRRIIVAEGDTVPSDVSVDFMSPLVVDLFQQKSGKDLTHYWNALAISDEMRSRMKICLDNLFYVADVDTRNSVKCQFAEYFVLAISIILCAVILFKFFAALQFGGRNVPENLDKFVICQVPVYTEDEDSLRRAIDSIARMKYDDKRKLLVVICDGMIIGQGNDRPTPRIVLDILGVSDTVDPEPLSFESLGEGNETNTTWASVIPVFTRSKVTLFHS
;
A
#
# COMPACT_ATOMS: atom_id res chain seq x y z
N MET A 1 9.58 31.19 -30.81
CA MET A 1 9.34 29.86 -30.22
C MET A 1 10.53 28.97 -30.56
N GLY A 2 10.78 28.68 -31.84
CA GLY A 2 12.10 28.45 -32.47
C GLY A 2 13.25 27.99 -31.57
N GLY A 3 13.94 28.91 -30.88
CA GLY A 3 15.07 28.58 -29.98
C GLY A 3 14.75 27.64 -28.80
N ALA A 4 13.48 27.47 -28.41
CA ALA A 4 13.05 26.44 -27.46
C ALA A 4 12.76 25.09 -28.14
N GLU A 5 12.36 25.12 -29.43
CA GLU A 5 12.17 23.91 -30.24
C GLU A 5 13.53 23.31 -30.65
N ASP A 6 14.47 24.15 -31.09
CA ASP A 6 15.89 23.79 -31.32
C ASP A 6 16.56 23.24 -30.04
N MET A 7 16.34 23.87 -28.88
CA MET A 7 16.87 23.35 -27.61
C MET A 7 16.25 21.99 -27.22
N ALA A 8 14.95 21.79 -27.47
CA ALA A 8 14.31 20.49 -27.28
C ALA A 8 14.90 19.44 -28.22
N ASP A 9 15.17 19.79 -29.48
CA ASP A 9 15.68 18.88 -30.49
C ASP A 9 17.15 18.50 -30.24
N ARG A 10 17.99 19.45 -29.80
CA ARG A 10 19.35 19.15 -29.34
C ARG A 10 19.35 18.22 -28.13
N ALA A 11 18.56 18.53 -27.10
CA ALA A 11 18.46 17.68 -25.91
C ALA A 11 17.91 16.27 -26.22
N TYR A 12 16.83 16.16 -27.00
CA TYR A 12 16.22 14.88 -27.38
C TYR A 12 17.15 14.03 -28.25
N THR A 13 17.85 14.66 -29.20
CA THR A 13 18.83 13.96 -30.05
C THR A 13 20.04 13.48 -29.25
N ARG A 14 20.58 14.31 -28.34
CA ARG A 14 21.70 13.93 -27.48
C ARG A 14 21.34 12.81 -26.49
N LEU A 15 20.12 12.84 -25.95
CA LEU A 15 19.57 11.79 -25.09
C LEU A 15 19.55 10.42 -25.79
N GLY A 16 19.07 10.37 -27.04
CA GLY A 16 19.07 9.14 -27.85
C GLY A 16 20.46 8.71 -28.31
N ALA A 17 21.23 9.62 -28.91
CA ALA A 17 22.50 9.28 -29.54
C ALA A 17 23.61 8.91 -28.54
N ARG A 18 23.65 9.53 -27.35
CA ARG A 18 24.74 9.35 -26.37
C ARG A 18 24.32 8.65 -25.07
N THR A 19 23.03 8.42 -24.83
CA THR A 19 22.50 7.85 -23.56
C THR A 19 22.88 8.68 -22.31
N GLU A 20 23.00 10.00 -22.50
CA GLU A 20 23.29 11.00 -21.46
C GLU A 20 21.99 11.63 -20.96
N ASN A 21 21.85 11.81 -19.64
CA ASN A 21 20.74 12.59 -19.09
C ASN A 21 20.90 14.05 -19.51
N GLN A 22 19.79 14.74 -19.78
CA GLN A 22 19.80 16.17 -20.10
C GLN A 22 19.07 16.94 -19.00
N ALA A 23 19.74 17.92 -18.40
CA ALA A 23 19.16 18.84 -17.42
C ALA A 23 19.03 20.24 -18.03
N ILE A 24 17.93 20.96 -17.76
CA ILE A 24 17.69 22.27 -18.37
C ILE A 24 17.26 23.26 -17.28
N VAL A 25 18.14 24.23 -16.99
CA VAL A 25 18.07 25.12 -15.83
C VAL A 25 17.67 26.53 -16.27
N PHE A 26 16.60 27.06 -15.69
CA PHE A 26 16.03 28.38 -16.04
C PHE A 26 16.42 29.44 -15.02
N LEU A 27 17.19 30.45 -15.46
CA LEU A 27 17.69 31.56 -14.65
C LEU A 27 16.98 32.85 -15.04
N GLY A 28 16.95 33.85 -14.15
CA GLY A 28 16.32 35.16 -14.40
C GLY A 28 15.39 35.63 -13.29
N GLU A 29 14.96 36.90 -13.35
CA GLU A 29 14.04 37.53 -12.39
C GLU A 29 12.61 36.93 -12.40
N SER A 30 11.76 37.40 -11.48
CA SER A 30 10.33 37.05 -11.48
C SER A 30 9.60 37.65 -12.69
N GLY A 31 8.98 36.78 -13.49
CA GLY A 31 8.28 37.18 -14.70
C GLY A 31 9.16 37.64 -15.85
N SER A 32 10.44 37.24 -15.92
CA SER A 32 11.28 37.41 -17.12
C SER A 32 11.01 36.35 -18.22
N GLY A 33 9.96 35.53 -18.07
CA GLY A 33 9.52 34.55 -19.07
C GLY A 33 9.82 33.08 -18.75
N LYS A 34 10.57 32.77 -17.68
CA LYS A 34 11.00 31.39 -17.31
C LYS A 34 9.92 30.31 -17.51
N THR A 35 8.75 30.48 -16.88
CA THR A 35 7.64 29.51 -16.96
C THR A 35 7.12 29.33 -18.40
N THR A 36 7.06 30.40 -19.18
CA THR A 36 6.61 30.38 -20.58
C THR A 36 7.60 29.62 -21.46
N VAL A 37 8.91 29.89 -21.32
CA VAL A 37 9.95 29.17 -22.07
C VAL A 37 9.95 27.68 -21.69
N ARG A 38 9.86 27.36 -20.40
CA ARG A 38 9.72 25.98 -19.90
C ARG A 38 8.48 25.29 -20.47
N SER A 39 7.35 25.97 -20.57
CA SER A 39 6.11 25.42 -21.13
C SER A 39 6.26 25.09 -22.64
N HIS A 40 6.86 25.98 -23.42
CA HIS A 40 7.17 25.71 -24.84
C HIS A 40 8.15 24.55 -25.01
N LEU A 41 9.25 24.54 -24.24
CA LEU A 41 10.26 23.47 -24.26
C LEU A 41 9.65 22.11 -23.89
N LEU A 42 8.84 22.06 -22.81
CA LEU A 42 8.11 20.86 -22.40
C LEU A 42 7.16 20.38 -23.50
N SER A 43 6.40 21.30 -24.12
CA SER A 43 5.49 20.97 -25.23
C SER A 43 6.26 20.39 -26.43
N ALA A 44 7.41 20.98 -26.77
CA ALA A 44 8.27 20.50 -27.86
C ALA A 44 8.79 19.08 -27.56
N LEU A 45 9.41 18.86 -26.40
CA LEU A 45 9.91 17.53 -25.98
C LEU A 45 8.82 16.46 -25.98
N LEU A 46 7.66 16.76 -25.39
CA LEU A 46 6.53 15.82 -25.35
C LEU A 46 5.98 15.52 -26.75
N SER A 47 5.99 16.49 -27.68
CA SER A 47 5.52 16.29 -29.06
C SER A 47 6.35 15.25 -29.83
N LYS A 48 7.66 15.16 -29.57
CA LYS A 48 8.57 14.20 -30.23
C LYS A 48 8.25 12.74 -29.89
N SER A 49 7.63 12.50 -28.71
CA SER A 49 7.25 11.16 -28.26
C SER A 49 5.88 10.66 -28.75
N GLY A 50 4.94 11.57 -29.08
CA GLY A 50 3.62 11.24 -29.61
C GLY A 50 2.67 10.39 -28.74
N THR A 51 3.05 10.00 -27.51
CA THR A 51 2.28 9.03 -26.72
C THR A 51 1.07 9.64 -25.99
N PRO A 52 0.03 8.85 -25.65
CA PRO A 52 -1.07 9.31 -24.77
C PRO A 52 -0.56 9.81 -23.40
N LEU A 53 0.51 9.19 -22.89
CA LEU A 53 1.20 9.62 -21.67
C LEU A 53 1.74 11.05 -21.78
N SER A 54 2.25 11.47 -22.95
CA SER A 54 2.77 12.82 -23.13
C SER A 54 1.67 13.87 -22.90
N THR A 55 0.44 13.58 -23.34
CA THR A 55 -0.73 14.44 -23.08
C THR A 55 -1.14 14.47 -21.60
N LYS A 56 -0.94 13.37 -20.86
CA LYS A 56 -1.15 13.36 -19.41
C LYS A 56 -0.08 14.18 -18.68
N LEU A 57 1.19 14.09 -19.09
CA LEU A 57 2.26 14.87 -18.46
C LEU A 57 2.10 16.38 -18.68
N SER A 58 1.68 16.84 -19.87
CA SER A 58 1.42 18.27 -20.10
C SER A 58 0.24 18.79 -19.27
N LEU A 59 -0.82 17.99 -19.09
CA LEU A 59 -1.95 18.32 -18.22
C LEU A 59 -1.58 18.30 -16.74
N SER A 60 -0.69 17.39 -16.31
CA SER A 60 -0.15 17.33 -14.95
C SER A 60 0.67 18.59 -14.64
N ALA A 61 1.55 19.01 -15.55
CA ALA A 61 2.31 20.25 -15.42
C ALA A 61 1.39 21.49 -15.36
N TYR A 62 0.34 21.54 -16.18
CA TYR A 62 -0.67 22.60 -16.13
C TYR A 62 -1.39 22.65 -14.77
N VAL A 63 -1.84 21.51 -14.25
CA VAL A 63 -2.48 21.44 -12.91
C VAL A 63 -1.53 21.96 -11.83
N PHE A 64 -0.26 21.52 -11.83
CA PHE A 64 0.74 22.00 -10.87
C PHE A 64 0.97 23.51 -10.98
N ASP A 65 1.09 24.05 -12.20
CA ASP A 65 1.23 25.49 -12.41
C ASP A 65 0.01 26.27 -11.90
N THR A 66 -1.23 25.82 -12.14
CA THR A 66 -2.43 26.52 -11.63
C THR A 66 -2.54 26.55 -10.10
N LEU A 67 -1.98 25.53 -9.42
CA LEU A 67 -1.92 25.46 -7.97
C LEU A 67 -0.80 26.34 -7.36
N THR A 68 0.30 26.54 -8.09
CA THR A 68 1.52 27.17 -7.58
C THR A 68 1.83 28.56 -8.15
N SER A 69 1.02 29.05 -9.10
CA SER A 69 1.21 30.36 -9.73
C SER A 69 0.30 31.47 -9.20
N THR A 70 0.84 32.69 -9.20
CA THR A 70 0.26 33.90 -8.60
C THR A 70 0.49 35.12 -9.51
N LYS A 71 -0.26 36.20 -9.30
CA LYS A 71 0.02 37.51 -9.93
C LYS A 71 0.90 38.33 -8.98
N THR A 72 2.08 38.75 -9.41
CA THR A 72 2.94 39.64 -8.60
C THR A 72 2.64 41.10 -8.90
N ALA A 73 3.34 42.02 -8.23
CA ALA A 73 3.29 43.44 -8.55
C ALA A 73 3.72 43.73 -10.00
N THR A 74 4.55 42.86 -10.61
CA THR A 74 5.05 43.04 -11.97
C THR A 74 4.40 42.09 -12.99
N THR A 75 4.33 40.77 -12.76
CA THR A 75 3.84 39.80 -13.76
C THR A 75 2.43 39.27 -13.43
N PRO A 76 1.53 39.10 -14.44
CA PRO A 76 0.23 38.47 -14.23
C PRO A 76 0.33 37.01 -13.77
N THR A 77 1.43 36.33 -14.11
CA THR A 77 1.73 34.94 -13.73
C THR A 77 3.19 34.79 -13.29
N ALA A 78 3.39 34.22 -12.10
CA ALA A 78 4.69 33.80 -11.55
C ALA A 78 4.53 32.49 -10.79
N SER A 79 5.39 31.50 -11.02
CA SER A 79 5.49 30.35 -10.11
C SER A 79 6.03 30.83 -8.76
N LYS A 80 5.43 30.35 -7.67
CA LYS A 80 5.88 30.55 -6.28
C LYS A 80 6.17 29.22 -5.57
N ALA A 81 6.59 28.23 -6.35
CA ALA A 81 7.24 27.00 -5.90
C ALA A 81 8.46 26.70 -6.78
N GLY A 82 9.48 26.08 -6.20
CA GLY A 82 10.50 25.38 -6.97
C GLY A 82 9.91 24.13 -7.61
N LEU A 83 10.20 23.90 -8.90
CA LEU A 83 9.77 22.72 -9.63
C LEU A 83 10.98 22.07 -10.29
N PHE A 84 11.25 20.82 -9.91
CA PHE A 84 12.09 19.92 -10.69
C PHE A 84 11.15 18.94 -11.41
N PHE A 85 11.17 18.96 -12.74
CA PHE A 85 10.26 18.18 -13.58
C PHE A 85 11.07 17.21 -14.45
N GLU A 86 11.02 15.93 -14.08
CA GLU A 86 11.81 14.85 -14.67
C GLU A 86 10.98 14.17 -15.77
N LEU A 87 11.55 14.00 -16.97
CA LEU A 87 10.97 13.21 -18.05
C LEU A 87 11.80 11.94 -18.25
N GLN A 88 11.15 10.78 -18.25
CA GLN A 88 11.81 9.47 -18.29
C GLN A 88 11.61 8.84 -19.67
N TYR A 89 12.70 8.65 -20.41
CA TYR A 89 12.68 8.03 -21.74
C TYR A 89 13.47 6.72 -21.76
N ASP A 90 13.00 5.73 -22.52
CA ASP A 90 13.80 4.58 -22.92
C ASP A 90 14.74 5.02 -24.05
N THR A 91 16.01 4.66 -23.91
CA THR A 91 17.07 4.93 -24.90
C THR A 91 17.52 3.66 -25.63
N ALA A 92 16.77 2.55 -25.49
CA ALA A 92 16.98 1.32 -26.26
C ALA A 92 16.90 1.53 -27.79
N SER A 93 16.23 2.60 -28.25
CA SER A 93 16.37 3.14 -29.60
C SER A 93 17.20 4.43 -29.55
N THR A 94 18.35 4.43 -30.22
CA THR A 94 19.25 5.60 -30.29
C THR A 94 18.70 6.74 -31.15
N VAL A 95 17.71 6.46 -32.01
CA VAL A 95 17.12 7.43 -32.95
C VAL A 95 15.85 8.06 -32.38
N ASN A 96 14.99 7.28 -31.72
CA ASN A 96 13.69 7.74 -31.20
C ASN A 96 13.48 7.27 -29.74
N PRO A 97 14.00 8.01 -28.74
CA PRO A 97 13.74 7.73 -27.33
C PRO A 97 12.24 7.76 -27.00
N THR A 98 11.72 6.68 -26.40
CA THR A 98 10.27 6.54 -26.12
C THR A 98 9.95 6.96 -24.69
N LEU A 99 8.92 7.78 -24.51
CA LEU A 99 8.55 8.30 -23.19
C LEU A 99 7.93 7.19 -22.32
N ILE A 100 8.64 6.77 -21.27
CA ILE A 100 8.18 5.78 -20.27
C ILE A 100 7.33 6.46 -19.20
N GLY A 101 7.75 7.63 -18.74
CA GLY A 101 7.26 8.23 -17.50
C GLY A 101 7.61 9.71 -17.34
N GLY A 102 7.11 10.29 -16.26
CA GLY A 102 7.45 11.64 -15.85
C GLY A 102 7.10 11.85 -14.39
N LYS A 103 7.79 12.79 -13.74
CA LYS A 103 7.79 12.91 -12.28
C LYS A 103 7.98 14.37 -11.87
N VAL A 104 7.02 14.85 -11.10
CA VAL A 104 7.06 16.14 -10.42
C VAL A 104 7.80 15.94 -9.09
N LEU A 105 8.84 16.75 -8.84
CA LEU A 105 9.39 16.98 -7.51
C LEU A 105 9.16 18.45 -7.16
N ASP A 106 8.35 18.69 -6.13
CA ASP A 106 8.05 20.01 -5.62
C ASP A 106 9.07 20.42 -4.55
N HIS A 107 9.65 21.61 -4.72
CA HIS A 107 10.67 22.15 -3.82
C HIS A 107 10.16 23.46 -3.22
N ARG A 108 9.53 23.33 -2.05
CA ARG A 108 9.00 24.40 -1.17
C ARG A 108 8.09 25.43 -1.86
N LEU A 109 6.79 25.28 -1.64
CA LEU A 109 5.78 26.32 -1.89
C LEU A 109 5.97 27.51 -0.93
N GLU A 110 5.77 28.75 -1.40
CA GLU A 110 5.63 29.96 -0.56
C GLU A 110 4.32 29.90 0.26
N ARG A 111 4.34 29.17 1.39
CA ARG A 111 3.13 28.84 2.17
C ARG A 111 2.50 30.08 2.82
N SER A 112 3.34 30.99 3.30
CA SER A 112 2.95 32.29 3.88
C SER A 112 1.93 33.07 3.03
N ARG A 113 2.10 33.06 1.70
CA ARG A 113 1.21 33.70 0.73
C ARG A 113 -0.25 33.25 0.78
N VAL A 114 -0.54 32.05 1.31
CA VAL A 114 -1.92 31.59 1.50
C VAL A 114 -2.66 32.49 2.50
N ALA A 115 -1.97 32.96 3.55
CA ALA A 115 -2.56 33.70 4.66
C ALA A 115 -2.47 35.23 4.50
N ALA A 116 -1.38 35.76 3.91
CA ALA A 116 -1.26 37.17 3.53
C ALA A 116 -0.93 37.35 2.04
N VAL A 117 -1.56 38.35 1.43
CA VAL A 117 -1.32 38.74 0.03
C VAL A 117 -0.62 40.09 0.01
N PRO A 118 0.64 40.17 -0.48
CA PRO A 118 1.36 41.45 -0.56
C PRO A 118 0.62 42.50 -1.39
N THR A 119 0.81 43.77 -1.03
CA THR A 119 0.07 44.91 -1.61
C THR A 119 0.24 44.99 -3.12
N GLY A 120 -0.87 44.82 -3.85
CA GLY A 120 -0.91 44.88 -5.32
C GLY A 120 -0.72 43.53 -6.03
N GLU A 121 -0.44 42.45 -5.31
CA GLU A 121 -0.27 41.09 -5.86
C GLU A 121 -1.61 40.32 -5.94
N ARG A 122 -1.57 38.99 -6.04
CA ARG A 122 -2.68 38.04 -5.77
C ARG A 122 -2.14 36.87 -4.94
N ASN A 123 -3.05 36.14 -4.30
CA ASN A 123 -2.82 34.77 -3.85
C ASN A 123 -2.72 33.80 -5.06
N PHE A 124 -2.64 32.49 -4.83
CA PHE A 124 -2.61 31.45 -5.86
C PHE A 124 -3.86 31.48 -6.76
N HIS A 125 -3.66 31.34 -8.07
CA HIS A 125 -4.72 31.50 -9.07
C HIS A 125 -5.92 30.57 -8.84
N VAL A 126 -5.68 29.33 -8.43
CA VAL A 126 -6.73 28.33 -8.13
C VAL A 126 -7.81 28.84 -7.17
N LEU A 127 -7.47 29.72 -6.20
CA LEU A 127 -8.43 30.25 -5.23
C LEU A 127 -9.36 31.30 -5.86
N TYR A 128 -8.86 32.08 -6.83
CA TYR A 128 -9.68 32.99 -7.64
C TYR A 128 -10.51 32.22 -8.66
N TYR A 129 -9.94 31.17 -9.26
CA TYR A 129 -10.63 30.27 -10.18
C TYR A 129 -11.86 29.63 -9.52
N LEU A 130 -11.72 29.16 -8.26
CA LEU A 130 -12.83 28.58 -7.50
C LEU A 130 -14.00 29.57 -7.33
N LEU A 131 -13.75 30.83 -6.97
CA LEU A 131 -14.82 31.83 -6.83
C LEU A 131 -15.42 32.28 -8.18
N ALA A 132 -14.61 32.35 -9.23
CA ALA A 132 -15.05 32.86 -10.53
C ALA A 132 -15.82 31.81 -11.34
N GLY A 133 -15.29 30.57 -11.43
CA GLY A 133 -15.75 29.55 -12.36
C GLY A 133 -16.72 28.50 -11.80
N THR A 134 -17.01 28.51 -10.49
CA THR A 134 -18.06 27.66 -9.92
C THR A 134 -19.45 28.13 -10.38
N SER A 135 -20.29 27.17 -10.74
CA SER A 135 -21.72 27.38 -11.01
C SER A 135 -22.48 27.77 -9.74
N ALA A 136 -23.67 28.38 -9.87
CA ALA A 136 -24.47 28.80 -8.72
C ALA A 136 -24.73 27.65 -7.72
N ALA A 137 -25.07 26.45 -8.20
CA ALA A 137 -25.27 25.28 -7.35
C ALA A 137 -23.97 24.82 -6.63
N GLU A 138 -22.81 24.90 -7.31
CA GLU A 138 -21.51 24.65 -6.68
C GLU A 138 -21.19 25.72 -5.61
N LYS A 139 -21.54 27.00 -5.85
CA LYS A 139 -21.30 28.09 -4.89
C LYS A 139 -22.12 27.95 -3.62
N THR A 140 -23.42 27.66 -3.73
CA THR A 140 -24.27 27.40 -2.58
C THR A 140 -23.82 26.16 -1.80
N HIS A 141 -23.46 25.07 -2.49
CA HIS A 141 -22.89 23.88 -1.82
C HIS A 141 -21.56 24.18 -1.10
N LEU A 142 -20.69 25.02 -1.68
CA LEU A 142 -19.39 25.39 -1.09
C LEU A 142 -19.48 26.57 -0.11
N GLY A 143 -20.66 27.14 0.14
CA GLY A 143 -20.86 28.32 1.01
C GLY A 143 -20.23 29.62 0.47
N LEU A 144 -19.94 29.69 -0.83
CA LEU A 144 -19.19 30.77 -1.47
C LEU A 144 -20.07 31.97 -1.86
N ASP A 145 -21.38 31.90 -1.64
CA ASP A 145 -22.34 32.94 -2.01
C ASP A 145 -22.09 34.27 -1.29
N SER A 146 -22.32 35.37 -2.02
CA SER A 146 -22.34 36.73 -1.48
C SER A 146 -23.76 37.03 -0.95
N PRO A 147 -23.94 37.42 0.33
CA PRO A 147 -25.27 37.61 0.95
C PRO A 147 -25.94 38.94 0.54
N GLY A 148 -26.07 39.18 -0.76
CA GLY A 148 -26.57 40.45 -1.32
C GLY A 148 -27.48 40.33 -2.55
N GLU A 149 -27.66 39.15 -3.14
CA GLU A 149 -28.49 38.98 -4.36
C GLU A 149 -29.94 38.55 -4.07
N HIS A 150 -30.26 38.15 -2.85
CA HIS A 150 -31.59 37.66 -2.45
C HIS A 150 -32.12 38.34 -1.18
N GLY A 151 -32.04 39.69 -1.14
CA GLY A 151 -32.60 40.53 -0.08
C GLY A 151 -33.48 41.65 -0.65
N GLY A 152 -34.64 41.91 -0.05
CA GLY A 152 -35.65 42.84 -0.59
C GLY A 152 -35.21 44.31 -0.64
N ALA A 153 -35.84 45.08 -1.54
CA ALA A 153 -35.57 46.51 -1.70
C ALA A 153 -35.94 47.30 -0.43
N GLY A 154 -34.94 47.83 0.29
CA GLY A 154 -35.17 48.39 1.63
C GLY A 154 -34.21 49.44 2.16
N ASN A 155 -33.06 49.75 1.53
CA ASN A 155 -32.29 50.95 1.87
C ASN A 155 -31.33 51.41 0.76
N ARG A 156 -30.92 52.69 0.78
CA ARG A 156 -30.07 53.30 -0.27
C ARG A 156 -28.62 53.54 0.19
N MET A 157 -27.70 53.43 -0.78
CA MET A 157 -26.36 54.02 -0.80
C MET A 157 -25.33 53.52 0.24
N SER A 158 -24.82 52.31 -0.01
CA SER A 158 -23.37 52.12 -0.12
C SER A 158 -23.06 51.25 -1.35
N THR A 159 -21.91 51.47 -2.00
CA THR A 159 -21.63 50.87 -3.32
C THR A 159 -21.05 49.45 -3.23
N GLY A 160 -21.86 48.45 -3.59
CA GLY A 160 -21.38 47.19 -4.18
C GLY A 160 -20.49 46.32 -3.29
N GLY A 161 -20.88 46.11 -2.03
CA GLY A 161 -20.13 45.31 -1.04
C GLY A 161 -20.11 43.80 -1.34
N GLN A 162 -19.27 43.37 -2.28
CA GLN A 162 -18.88 41.96 -2.44
C GLN A 162 -18.20 41.46 -1.15
N LYS A 163 -18.49 40.21 -0.75
CA LYS A 163 -17.93 39.57 0.47
C LYS A 163 -16.40 39.58 0.43
N ARG A 164 -15.75 40.24 1.41
CA ARG A 164 -14.29 40.40 1.42
C ARG A 164 -13.59 39.15 1.95
N TRP A 165 -13.27 38.25 1.04
CA TRP A 165 -12.37 37.11 1.27
C TRP A 165 -10.96 37.59 1.68
N ARG A 166 -10.63 37.46 2.97
CA ARG A 166 -9.41 38.03 3.59
C ARG A 166 -8.13 37.54 2.91
N TYR A 167 -8.03 36.23 2.68
CA TYR A 167 -6.91 35.58 1.99
C TYR A 167 -6.82 35.92 0.49
N LEU A 168 -7.80 36.61 -0.10
CA LEU A 168 -7.71 37.13 -1.47
C LEU A 168 -7.37 38.63 -1.52
N GLY A 169 -7.20 39.25 -0.35
CA GLY A 169 -6.66 40.59 -0.15
C GLY A 169 -7.68 41.73 -0.22
N HIS A 170 -7.53 42.59 -1.22
CA HIS A 170 -8.36 43.76 -1.49
C HIS A 170 -9.21 43.55 -2.75
N PRO A 171 -10.50 43.93 -2.78
CA PRO A 171 -11.40 43.61 -3.91
C PRO A 171 -10.94 44.07 -5.30
N THR A 172 -10.04 45.05 -5.41
CA THR A 172 -9.43 45.43 -6.71
C THR A 172 -8.56 44.32 -7.31
N GLN A 173 -7.99 43.43 -6.50
CA GLN A 173 -7.18 42.29 -6.96
C GLN A 173 -8.02 41.23 -7.71
N LEU A 174 -9.36 41.29 -7.63
CA LEU A 174 -10.25 40.49 -8.48
C LEU A 174 -10.30 40.98 -9.93
N LYS A 175 -10.07 42.28 -10.20
CA LYS A 175 -10.24 42.90 -11.53
C LYS A 175 -8.90 43.11 -12.26
N VAL A 176 -8.22 42.01 -12.59
CA VAL A 176 -6.83 42.02 -13.12
C VAL A 176 -6.73 41.61 -14.61
N GLY A 177 -7.85 41.36 -15.29
CA GLY A 177 -7.87 41.01 -16.72
C GLY A 177 -7.47 39.55 -17.03
N ILE A 178 -7.40 38.70 -16.01
CA ILE A 178 -7.24 37.25 -16.14
C ILE A 178 -8.63 36.61 -16.19
N ASN A 179 -8.88 35.69 -17.12
CA ASN A 179 -10.17 34.98 -17.20
C ASN A 179 -10.25 33.85 -16.16
N ASP A 180 -10.43 34.23 -14.89
CA ASP A 180 -10.43 33.30 -13.77
C ASP A 180 -11.51 32.21 -13.88
N ALA A 181 -12.62 32.48 -14.58
CA ALA A 181 -13.69 31.49 -14.80
C ALA A 181 -13.31 30.40 -15.83
N GLU A 182 -12.65 30.79 -16.93
CA GLU A 182 -12.12 29.85 -17.93
C GLU A 182 -10.98 29.01 -17.35
N GLY A 183 -10.09 29.62 -16.55
CA GLY A 183 -9.04 28.91 -15.82
C GLY A 183 -9.57 27.76 -14.96
N PHE A 184 -10.71 27.95 -14.29
CA PHE A 184 -11.36 26.88 -13.51
C PHE A 184 -11.93 25.75 -14.39
N GLN A 185 -12.50 26.08 -15.55
CA GLN A 185 -13.04 25.06 -16.47
C GLN A 185 -11.91 24.26 -17.13
N LEU A 186 -10.78 24.90 -17.45
CA LEU A 186 -9.57 24.21 -17.89
C LEU A 186 -9.00 23.32 -16.77
N PHE A 187 -8.90 23.81 -15.53
CA PHE A 187 -8.48 23.02 -14.36
C PHE A 187 -9.37 21.78 -14.12
N LYS A 188 -10.69 21.96 -14.04
CA LYS A 188 -11.65 20.83 -13.92
C LYS A 188 -11.61 19.89 -15.14
N THR A 189 -11.14 20.35 -16.30
CA THR A 189 -10.99 19.49 -17.50
C THR A 189 -9.65 18.75 -17.51
N ALA A 190 -8.58 19.35 -17.01
CA ALA A 190 -7.28 18.70 -16.84
C ALA A 190 -7.39 17.55 -15.83
N LEU A 191 -7.97 17.78 -14.64
CA LEU A 191 -8.19 16.72 -13.63
C LEU A 191 -9.01 15.55 -14.19
N ARG A 192 -10.09 15.82 -14.94
CA ARG A 192 -10.90 14.75 -15.59
C ARG A 192 -10.13 13.97 -16.67
N LYS A 193 -9.22 14.62 -17.41
CA LYS A 193 -8.34 13.96 -18.39
C LYS A 193 -7.16 13.22 -17.75
N LEU A 194 -6.81 13.57 -16.52
CA LEU A 194 -5.88 12.85 -15.64
C LEU A 194 -6.58 11.71 -14.86
N GLU A 195 -7.81 11.35 -15.23
CA GLU A 195 -8.59 10.21 -14.69
C GLU A 195 -8.99 10.33 -13.21
N PHE A 196 -8.87 11.51 -12.59
CA PHE A 196 -9.40 11.76 -11.25
C PHE A 196 -10.93 11.55 -11.21
N PRO A 197 -11.46 10.79 -10.23
CA PRO A 197 -12.89 10.58 -10.10
C PRO A 197 -13.60 11.86 -9.66
N ARG A 198 -14.91 11.96 -9.98
CA ARG A 198 -15.70 13.17 -9.70
C ARG A 198 -15.87 13.47 -8.20
N SER A 199 -15.74 12.46 -7.33
CA SER A 199 -15.71 12.60 -5.88
C SER A 199 -14.47 13.39 -5.43
N GLU A 200 -13.27 12.91 -5.77
CA GLU A 200 -12.01 13.57 -5.41
C GLU A 200 -11.93 14.99 -5.98
N ILE A 201 -12.41 15.22 -7.21
CA ILE A 201 -12.47 16.58 -7.77
C ILE A 201 -13.37 17.51 -6.93
N ALA A 202 -14.48 17.00 -6.38
CA ALA A 202 -15.35 17.75 -5.48
C ALA A 202 -14.70 17.95 -4.10
N GLU A 203 -14.02 16.94 -3.54
CA GLU A 203 -13.30 17.03 -2.25
C GLU A 203 -12.11 18.00 -2.33
N ILE A 204 -11.37 18.02 -3.44
CA ILE A 204 -10.35 19.05 -3.75
C ILE A 204 -10.99 20.45 -3.74
N CYS A 205 -12.15 20.62 -4.36
CA CYS A 205 -12.88 21.91 -4.32
C CYS A 205 -13.37 22.27 -2.91
N GLN A 206 -13.77 21.29 -2.09
CA GLN A 206 -14.15 21.49 -0.69
C GLN A 206 -12.96 21.92 0.17
N ILE A 207 -11.77 21.31 0.01
CA ILE A 207 -10.55 21.73 0.73
C ILE A 207 -10.14 23.16 0.31
N LEU A 208 -10.19 23.49 -0.99
CA LEU A 208 -9.92 24.84 -1.47
C LEU A 208 -10.94 25.87 -0.94
N ALA A 209 -12.20 25.49 -0.78
CA ALA A 209 -13.22 26.31 -0.12
C ALA A 209 -12.95 26.47 1.39
N SER A 210 -12.56 25.39 2.09
CA SER A 210 -12.16 25.44 3.50
C SER A 210 -11.02 26.41 3.76
N ILE A 211 -10.00 26.46 2.88
CA ILE A 211 -8.91 27.45 2.97
C ILE A 211 -9.46 28.88 2.92
N LEU A 212 -10.39 29.17 2.00
CA LEU A 212 -11.04 30.50 1.92
C LEU A 212 -11.89 30.81 3.16
N HIS A 213 -12.62 29.84 3.69
CA HIS A 213 -13.45 30.00 4.89
C HIS A 213 -12.64 30.17 6.18
N ILE A 214 -11.52 29.46 6.34
CA ILE A 214 -10.60 29.66 7.47
C ILE A 214 -10.13 31.13 7.52
N GLY A 215 -9.82 31.72 6.36
CA GLY A 215 -9.50 33.14 6.24
C GLY A 215 -10.64 34.10 6.58
N GLN A 216 -11.89 33.62 6.68
CA GLN A 216 -13.04 34.42 7.13
C GLN A 216 -13.31 34.32 8.63
N LEU A 217 -12.68 33.40 9.38
CA LEU A 217 -12.91 33.27 10.82
C LEU A 217 -12.60 34.57 11.57
N GLU A 218 -13.45 34.90 12.54
CA GLU A 218 -13.26 35.99 13.50
C GLU A 218 -13.26 35.43 14.92
N PHE A 219 -12.22 35.81 15.68
CA PHE A 219 -11.99 35.36 17.04
C PHE A 219 -12.24 36.50 18.02
N GLU A 220 -12.94 36.20 19.11
CA GLU A 220 -13.31 37.10 20.20
C GLU A 220 -12.99 36.46 21.56
N THR A 221 -12.62 37.26 22.55
CA THR A 221 -12.51 36.79 23.95
C THR A 221 -13.91 36.67 24.54
N ALA A 222 -14.27 35.46 24.95
CA ALA A 222 -15.53 35.13 25.59
C ALA A 222 -15.29 34.66 27.04
N GLU A 223 -16.28 34.87 27.90
CA GLU A 223 -16.24 34.46 29.31
C GLU A 223 -17.30 33.37 29.55
N SER A 224 -16.89 32.24 30.16
CA SER A 224 -17.77 31.11 30.45
C SER A 224 -17.94 30.93 31.96
N THR A 225 -19.11 31.29 32.47
CA THR A 225 -19.52 31.10 33.88
C THR A 225 -20.09 29.70 34.13
N THR A 226 -19.37 28.66 33.72
CA THR A 226 -19.71 27.26 34.03
C THR A 226 -19.40 26.95 35.49
N ALA A 227 -20.42 26.97 36.35
CA ALA A 227 -20.31 26.49 37.72
C ALA A 227 -19.95 24.99 37.73
N MET A 228 -18.83 24.64 38.37
CA MET A 228 -18.48 23.24 38.60
C MET A 228 -19.29 22.72 39.78
N GLY A 229 -20.00 21.60 39.57
CA GLY A 229 -21.00 21.07 40.50
C GLY A 229 -20.44 20.29 41.69
N ASP A 230 -19.35 20.73 42.30
CA ASP A 230 -18.88 20.19 43.59
C ASP A 230 -17.95 21.17 44.32
N ASP A 231 -18.52 22.28 44.84
CA ASP A 231 -17.96 22.96 46.02
C ASP A 231 -19.03 23.83 46.71
N SER A 232 -19.08 23.82 48.04
CA SER A 232 -20.15 24.47 48.83
C SER A 232 -19.67 25.70 49.60
N GLY A 233 -19.95 26.87 49.04
CA GLY A 233 -20.03 28.14 49.79
C GLY A 233 -18.84 29.09 49.60
N GLY A 234 -19.06 30.13 48.79
CA GLY A 234 -18.15 31.27 48.67
C GLY A 234 -18.51 32.18 47.51
N TYR A 235 -18.90 33.42 47.79
CA TYR A 235 -19.00 34.46 46.77
C TYR A 235 -17.60 35.00 46.46
N SER A 236 -16.86 34.35 45.56
CA SER A 236 -15.64 34.89 44.95
C SER A 236 -15.99 35.50 43.59
N HIS A 237 -15.62 36.77 43.38
CA HIS A 237 -15.99 37.54 42.19
C HIS A 237 -14.97 37.42 41.03
N GLU A 238 -13.98 36.55 41.20
CA GLU A 238 -12.81 36.36 40.32
C GLU A 238 -12.66 34.86 40.00
N GLY A 239 -13.15 34.43 38.84
CA GLY A 239 -13.14 32.99 38.46
C GLY A 239 -13.62 32.66 37.05
N GLY A 240 -13.90 33.66 36.21
CA GLY A 240 -14.26 33.44 34.81
C GLY A 240 -13.03 33.15 33.95
N ASN A 241 -12.87 31.90 33.50
CA ASN A 241 -11.86 31.57 32.49
C ASN A 241 -12.23 32.24 31.16
N GLN A 242 -11.51 33.31 30.81
CA GLN A 242 -11.56 33.92 29.48
C GLN A 242 -10.99 32.96 28.45
N PHE A 243 -11.72 32.70 27.37
CA PHE A 243 -11.31 31.80 26.29
C PHE A 243 -11.53 32.45 24.92
N THR A 244 -10.73 32.06 23.93
CA THR A 244 -10.85 32.57 22.56
C THR A 244 -11.95 31.82 21.82
N GLY A 245 -13.12 32.43 21.69
CA GLY A 245 -14.27 31.91 20.95
C GLY A 245 -14.25 32.29 19.47
N VAL A 246 -15.00 31.55 18.65
CA VAL A 246 -15.27 31.89 17.24
C VAL A 246 -16.62 32.61 17.15
N LYS A 247 -16.57 33.84 16.67
CA LYS A 247 -17.72 34.75 16.52
C LYS A 247 -18.67 34.32 15.40
N ASN A 248 -18.12 33.91 14.25
CA ASN A 248 -18.88 33.54 13.05
C ASN A 248 -19.02 32.01 12.90
N LYS A 249 -19.85 31.42 13.77
CA LYS A 249 -20.06 29.96 13.87
C LYS A 249 -20.59 29.30 12.60
N ASP A 250 -21.29 30.03 11.73
CA ASP A 250 -21.77 29.51 10.43
C ASP A 250 -20.62 29.19 9.47
N VAL A 251 -19.54 29.99 9.51
CA VAL A 251 -18.33 29.73 8.72
C VAL A 251 -17.58 28.52 9.30
N LEU A 252 -17.54 28.41 10.63
CA LEU A 252 -16.92 27.28 11.32
C LEU A 252 -17.63 25.95 11.04
N SER A 253 -18.97 25.94 10.95
CA SER A 253 -19.73 24.71 10.65
C SER A 253 -19.48 24.21 9.23
N ILE A 254 -19.31 25.11 8.25
CA ILE A 254 -18.92 24.77 6.87
C ILE A 254 -17.52 24.13 6.85
N ILE A 255 -16.54 24.75 7.53
CA ILE A 255 -15.17 24.20 7.62
C ILE A 255 -15.19 22.81 8.29
N ALA A 256 -15.92 22.67 9.40
CA ALA A 256 -16.02 21.40 10.12
C ALA A 256 -16.66 20.30 9.26
N ALA A 257 -17.70 20.62 8.49
CA ALA A 257 -18.34 19.69 7.57
C ALA A 257 -17.40 19.20 6.46
N PHE A 258 -16.67 20.10 5.79
CA PHE A 258 -15.71 19.76 4.73
C PHE A 258 -14.45 19.07 5.25
N LEU A 259 -14.04 19.32 6.50
CA LEU A 259 -12.96 18.58 7.16
C LEU A 259 -13.42 17.26 7.80
N GLY A 260 -14.73 16.98 7.82
CA GLY A 260 -15.32 15.76 8.39
C GLY A 260 -15.26 15.66 9.93
N VAL A 261 -15.11 16.79 10.64
CA VAL A 261 -14.89 16.87 12.09
C VAL A 261 -16.05 17.55 12.83
N GLY A 262 -16.09 17.47 14.16
CA GLY A 262 -17.09 18.18 14.95
C GLY A 262 -16.80 19.69 15.06
N ALA A 263 -17.82 20.53 14.88
CA ALA A 263 -17.65 21.98 14.88
C ALA A 263 -17.27 22.55 16.26
N ASN A 264 -17.79 21.96 17.35
CA ASN A 264 -17.42 22.33 18.71
C ASN A 264 -15.96 21.95 19.02
N ASP A 265 -15.54 20.76 18.59
CA ASP A 265 -14.19 20.24 18.80
C ASP A 265 -13.16 21.07 18.01
N LEU A 266 -13.53 21.49 16.79
CA LEU A 266 -12.76 22.43 15.98
C LEU A 266 -12.71 23.83 16.61
N GLN A 267 -13.81 24.37 17.14
CA GLN A 267 -13.80 25.65 17.87
C GLN A 267 -12.82 25.60 19.05
N THR A 268 -12.89 24.52 19.82
CA THR A 268 -12.10 24.26 21.02
C THR A 268 -10.62 24.15 20.68
N THR A 269 -10.29 23.37 19.64
CA THR A 269 -8.93 23.16 19.14
C THR A 269 -8.30 24.42 18.51
N LEU A 270 -9.11 25.38 18.04
CA LEU A 270 -8.62 26.68 17.54
C LEU A 270 -8.39 27.72 18.66
N GLY A 271 -8.95 27.51 19.86
CA GLY A 271 -8.86 28.45 20.99
C GLY A 271 -7.58 28.35 21.83
N TYR A 272 -6.86 27.21 21.77
CA TYR A 272 -5.64 26.97 22.54
C TYR A 272 -4.56 26.22 21.74
N LYS A 273 -3.31 26.32 22.22
CA LYS A 273 -2.14 25.57 21.73
C LYS A 273 -1.53 24.82 22.91
N THR A 274 -1.78 23.51 23.01
CA THR A 274 -1.11 22.69 24.04
C THR A 274 0.39 22.66 23.77
N LYS A 275 1.19 23.11 24.73
CA LYS A 275 2.66 22.98 24.73
C LYS A 275 3.07 22.06 25.88
N ILE A 276 4.16 21.32 25.70
CA ILE A 276 4.75 20.52 26.78
C ILE A 276 5.79 21.41 27.49
N LEU A 277 5.62 21.65 28.79
CA LEU A 277 6.61 22.32 29.62
C LEU A 277 7.09 21.30 30.67
N HIS A 278 8.40 21.03 30.71
CA HIS A 278 9.04 20.14 31.68
C HIS A 278 8.40 18.72 31.81
N ARG A 279 7.81 18.21 30.72
CA ARG A 279 7.02 16.95 30.57
C ARG A 279 5.54 17.01 30.96
N GLU A 280 5.03 18.13 31.44
CA GLU A 280 3.60 18.34 31.71
C GLU A 280 2.90 19.01 30.52
N ARG A 281 1.63 18.67 30.26
CA ARG A 281 0.83 19.32 29.20
C ARG A 281 0.26 20.63 29.74
N VAL A 282 0.69 21.75 29.16
CA VAL A 282 0.21 23.09 29.50
C VAL A 282 -0.56 23.64 28.30
N THR A 283 -1.87 23.77 28.45
CA THR A 283 -2.75 24.41 27.46
C THR A 283 -2.56 25.93 27.51
N VAL A 284 -1.77 26.47 26.58
CA VAL A 284 -1.62 27.92 26.44
C VAL A 284 -2.78 28.42 25.58
N MET A 285 -3.64 29.27 26.15
CA MET A 285 -4.73 29.89 25.38
C MET A 285 -4.16 30.85 24.33
N LEU A 286 -4.75 30.86 23.13
CA LEU A 286 -4.25 31.68 22.02
C LEU A 286 -4.92 33.05 22.01
N ASP A 287 -4.12 34.10 22.26
CA ASP A 287 -4.55 35.48 22.07
C ASP A 287 -5.15 35.69 20.67
N PRO A 288 -6.25 36.45 20.53
CA PRO A 288 -6.80 36.83 19.22
C PRO A 288 -5.85 37.64 18.31
N LYS A 289 -4.63 37.96 18.76
CA LYS A 289 -3.51 38.47 17.94
C LYS A 289 -2.55 37.37 17.50
N GLY A 290 -2.18 36.44 18.40
CA GLY A 290 -1.28 35.32 18.10
C GLY A 290 -1.83 34.39 17.01
N ALA A 291 -3.16 34.20 16.98
CA ALA A 291 -3.86 33.49 15.90
C ALA A 291 -3.88 34.24 14.54
N LYS A 292 -3.31 35.47 14.45
CA LYS A 292 -3.34 36.34 13.26
C LYS A 292 -1.97 36.74 12.71
N THR A 293 -0.87 36.58 13.47
CA THR A 293 0.47 37.07 13.07
C THR A 293 1.33 36.10 12.26
N ALA A 294 0.89 34.85 12.03
CA ALA A 294 1.66 33.83 11.31
C ALA A 294 1.59 33.97 9.77
N THR A 295 1.85 35.18 9.24
CA THR A 295 1.45 35.55 7.87
C THR A 295 2.56 35.96 6.91
N ASP A 296 3.58 36.68 7.36
CA ASP A 296 4.66 37.20 6.51
C ASP A 296 5.99 36.48 6.83
N SER A 297 6.23 35.34 6.17
CA SER A 297 7.38 34.47 6.49
C SER A 297 8.70 34.99 5.95
N THR A 298 9.60 35.37 6.86
CA THR A 298 10.98 35.75 6.53
C THR A 298 11.82 34.51 6.17
N LEU A 299 11.46 33.34 6.71
CA LEU A 299 12.07 32.05 6.36
C LEU A 299 11.84 31.65 4.90
N ASP A 300 10.61 31.78 4.39
CA ASP A 300 10.29 31.46 3.00
C ASP A 300 11.12 32.31 2.02
N GLN A 301 11.32 33.60 2.31
CA GLN A 301 12.18 34.47 1.49
C GLN A 301 13.66 34.06 1.55
N LEU A 302 14.18 33.79 2.74
CA LEU A 302 15.57 33.38 2.97
C LEU A 302 15.92 32.10 2.22
N LEU A 303 15.06 31.09 2.29
CA LEU A 303 15.29 29.78 1.65
C LEU A 303 15.17 29.87 0.12
N ASN A 304 14.21 30.64 -0.42
CA ASN A 304 14.11 30.86 -1.87
C ASN A 304 15.35 31.57 -2.44
N ASN A 305 15.89 32.56 -1.73
CA ASN A 305 17.10 33.27 -2.15
C ASN A 305 18.33 32.36 -2.05
N ALA A 306 18.49 31.58 -0.97
CA ALA A 306 19.56 30.60 -0.84
C ALA A 306 19.56 29.52 -1.94
N ALA A 307 18.39 29.03 -2.36
CA ALA A 307 18.29 28.09 -3.49
C ALA A 307 18.62 28.74 -4.84
N THR A 308 18.25 30.01 -5.03
CA THR A 308 18.60 30.78 -6.24
C THR A 308 20.11 31.00 -6.34
N GLU A 309 20.76 31.27 -5.21
CA GLU A 309 22.21 31.43 -5.09
C GLU A 309 22.95 30.11 -5.29
N ALA A 310 22.46 29.00 -4.72
CA ALA A 310 23.02 27.67 -4.98
C ALA A 310 22.91 27.26 -6.47
N LEU A 311 21.77 27.56 -7.13
CA LEU A 311 21.61 27.35 -8.57
C LEU A 311 22.58 28.23 -9.38
N TYR A 312 22.80 29.49 -8.99
CA TYR A 312 23.77 30.36 -9.65
C TYR A 312 25.20 29.83 -9.48
N ASN A 313 25.57 29.38 -8.28
CA ASN A 313 26.89 28.80 -8.01
C ASN A 313 27.13 27.52 -8.83
N PHE A 314 26.14 26.64 -8.97
CA PHE A 314 26.20 25.48 -9.89
C PHE A 314 26.45 25.91 -11.36
N THR A 315 25.86 27.03 -11.80
CA THR A 315 26.08 27.55 -13.16
C THR A 315 27.50 28.09 -13.33
N LEU A 316 28.03 28.79 -12.32
CA LEU A 316 29.42 29.26 -12.32
C LEU A 316 30.41 28.09 -12.27
N GLN A 317 30.18 27.08 -11.44
CA GLN A 317 30.98 25.85 -11.42
C GLN A 317 30.98 25.15 -12.79
N SER A 318 29.81 25.08 -13.45
CA SER A 318 29.66 24.46 -14.77
C SER A 318 30.36 25.21 -15.90
N PHE A 319 30.36 26.56 -15.87
CA PHE A 319 31.05 27.36 -16.89
C PHE A 319 32.54 27.59 -16.61
N PHE A 320 32.94 27.81 -15.35
CA PHE A 320 34.28 28.26 -14.98
C PHE A 320 35.22 27.17 -14.45
N GLU A 321 34.66 26.07 -13.93
CA GLU A 321 35.28 24.77 -13.61
C GLU A 321 36.62 24.75 -12.81
N ALA A 322 36.54 24.22 -11.59
CA ALA A 322 37.66 23.66 -10.83
C ALA A 322 37.18 22.40 -10.08
N LYS A 323 36.88 21.31 -10.81
CA LYS A 323 36.24 20.09 -10.28
C LYS A 323 37.09 19.22 -9.32
N ALA A 324 38.36 19.56 -9.10
CA ALA A 324 39.27 18.74 -8.30
C ALA A 324 39.25 19.12 -6.80
N ASP A 325 39.46 20.39 -6.48
CA ASP A 325 39.84 20.80 -5.12
C ASP A 325 38.65 20.98 -4.15
N MET A 326 37.41 20.95 -4.65
CA MET A 326 36.20 21.26 -3.86
C MET A 326 35.44 20.01 -3.35
N LEU A 327 35.94 18.81 -3.63
CA LEU A 327 35.34 17.54 -3.16
C LEU A 327 35.99 16.99 -1.88
N GLU A 328 37.05 17.64 -1.36
CA GLU A 328 37.67 17.26 -0.08
C GLU A 328 37.17 18.06 1.13
N THR A 329 36.21 18.97 0.94
CA THR A 329 35.74 19.93 1.97
C THR A 329 34.31 19.74 2.48
N GLU A 330 33.60 18.63 2.19
CA GLU A 330 32.23 18.37 2.69
C GLU A 330 32.13 17.97 4.20
N GLU A 331 32.76 18.72 5.11
CA GLU A 331 32.48 18.58 6.54
C GLU A 331 31.16 19.27 6.95
N HIS A 332 30.14 18.45 7.17
CA HIS A 332 28.77 18.89 7.49
C HIS A 332 28.66 19.57 8.88
N GLY A 333 28.47 20.90 8.95
CA GLY A 333 27.91 21.53 10.17
C GLY A 333 28.20 23.00 10.54
N ASN A 334 28.22 23.96 9.59
CA ASN A 334 28.52 25.37 9.95
C ASN A 334 27.71 26.51 9.27
N GLY A 335 26.94 26.27 8.21
CA GLY A 335 26.25 27.33 7.46
C GLY A 335 25.19 28.09 8.28
N LEU A 336 24.84 29.32 7.86
CA LEU A 336 23.78 30.16 8.46
C LEU A 336 22.50 29.37 8.83
N LEU A 337 22.04 28.56 7.88
CA LEU A 337 20.83 27.73 8.02
C LEU A 337 21.00 26.61 9.06
N SER A 338 22.20 26.06 9.24
CA SER A 338 22.50 25.09 10.32
C SER A 338 22.59 25.75 11.70
N ILE A 339 22.94 27.04 11.78
CA ILE A 339 22.89 27.81 13.03
C ILE A 339 21.43 28.09 13.41
N LEU A 340 20.60 28.52 12.45
CA LEU A 340 19.15 28.65 12.65
C LEU A 340 18.55 27.32 13.15
N ASP A 341 18.91 26.21 12.53
CA ASP A 341 18.46 24.86 12.91
C ASP A 341 18.92 24.46 14.32
N ASP A 342 20.18 24.70 14.67
CA ASP A 342 20.75 24.46 16.00
C ASP A 342 20.07 25.32 17.09
N GLN A 343 19.77 26.59 16.82
CA GLN A 343 19.06 27.46 17.76
C GLN A 343 17.58 27.04 17.92
N THR A 344 16.97 26.51 16.84
CA THR A 344 15.62 25.93 16.87
C THR A 344 15.58 24.70 17.76
N LYS A 345 16.49 23.72 17.56
CA LYS A 345 16.65 22.54 18.45
C LYS A 345 16.80 22.95 19.92
N ARG A 346 17.61 23.98 20.19
CA ARG A 346 17.89 24.49 21.55
C ARG A 346 16.78 25.36 22.14
N HIS A 347 15.64 25.51 21.46
CA HIS A 347 14.48 26.30 21.89
C HIS A 347 14.88 27.74 22.29
N LYS A 348 15.75 28.36 21.48
CA LYS A 348 16.28 29.70 21.72
C LYS A 348 15.38 30.78 21.12
N THR A 349 15.48 32.00 21.64
CA THR A 349 14.70 33.13 21.12
C THR A 349 15.37 33.75 19.89
N ASP A 350 14.58 34.43 19.05
CA ASP A 350 15.06 35.17 17.87
C ASP A 350 16.25 36.12 18.18
N ILE A 351 16.25 36.74 19.37
CA ILE A 351 17.32 37.62 19.85
C ILE A 351 18.61 36.83 20.20
N GLN A 352 18.47 35.60 20.69
CA GLN A 352 19.61 34.70 20.95
C GLN A 352 20.18 34.11 19.65
N LEU A 353 19.35 33.91 18.63
CA LEU A 353 19.80 33.65 17.27
C LEU A 353 20.61 34.84 16.73
N LEU A 354 20.06 36.06 16.74
CA LEU A 354 20.74 37.28 16.31
C LEU A 354 22.15 37.43 16.92
N GLU A 355 22.28 37.29 18.25
CA GLU A 355 23.57 37.40 18.93
C GLU A 355 24.53 36.24 18.55
N SER A 356 23.99 35.04 18.26
CA SER A 356 24.77 33.90 17.76
C SER A 356 25.27 34.12 16.32
N LEU A 357 24.46 34.77 15.46
CA LEU A 357 24.88 35.19 14.12
C LEU A 357 25.96 36.27 14.22
N ARG A 358 25.73 37.30 15.04
CA ARG A 358 26.67 38.39 15.31
C ARG A 358 28.04 37.86 15.70
N LYS A 359 28.11 37.04 16.75
CA LYS A 359 29.35 36.43 17.27
C LYS A 359 30.11 35.55 16.27
N ARG A 360 29.43 35.03 15.22
CA ARG A 360 30.07 34.22 14.16
C ARG A 360 30.46 35.00 12.92
N PHE A 361 29.70 36.01 12.50
CA PHE A 361 29.88 36.68 11.20
C PHE A 361 30.42 38.11 11.28
N GLU A 362 30.15 38.85 12.36
CA GLU A 362 30.64 40.23 12.53
C GLU A 362 32.18 40.26 12.50
N GLY A 363 32.74 41.09 11.61
CA GLY A 363 34.19 41.20 11.40
C GLY A 363 34.87 39.99 10.75
N LYS A 364 34.11 38.94 10.35
CA LYS A 364 34.65 37.70 9.76
C LYS A 364 34.13 37.40 8.37
N ASN A 365 32.88 37.75 8.05
CA ASN A 365 32.30 37.56 6.73
C ASN A 365 31.85 38.91 6.15
N PRO A 366 32.46 39.42 5.06
CA PRO A 366 32.02 40.67 4.43
C PRO A 366 30.66 40.57 3.72
N ALA A 367 30.13 39.35 3.51
CA ALA A 367 28.84 39.12 2.87
C ALA A 367 27.64 39.04 3.84
N ILE A 368 27.87 39.05 5.17
CA ILE A 368 26.78 39.02 6.17
C ILE A 368 27.01 40.11 7.21
N THR A 369 26.12 41.11 7.26
CA THR A 369 26.10 42.14 8.29
C THR A 369 24.90 41.95 9.23
N VAL A 370 25.06 42.33 10.50
CA VAL A 370 24.12 41.95 11.58
C VAL A 370 23.79 43.18 12.41
N SER A 371 22.51 43.50 12.60
CA SER A 371 22.06 44.68 13.37
C SER A 371 22.23 44.49 14.88
N SER A 372 22.11 45.57 15.66
CA SER A 372 22.18 45.48 17.12
C SER A 372 20.87 44.98 17.74
N ALA A 373 20.99 44.02 18.67
CA ALA A 373 19.89 43.47 19.46
C ALA A 373 19.17 44.52 20.33
N THR A 374 19.85 45.63 20.63
CA THR A 374 19.31 46.78 21.36
C THR A 374 19.38 48.03 20.50
N ALA A 375 18.41 48.92 20.73
CA ALA A 375 18.33 50.25 20.14
C ALA A 375 18.03 51.27 21.24
N LYS A 376 18.58 52.48 21.12
CA LYS A 376 18.21 53.62 21.95
C LYS A 376 17.11 54.40 21.24
N LEU A 377 15.90 54.42 21.81
CA LEU A 377 14.81 55.23 21.29
C LEU A 377 15.13 56.73 21.46
N PRO A 378 14.87 57.59 20.47
CA PRO A 378 15.13 59.02 20.57
C PRO A 378 14.34 59.62 21.75
N GLY A 379 15.06 60.27 22.67
CA GLY A 379 14.51 60.79 23.94
C GLY A 379 14.69 59.87 25.16
N SER A 380 15.33 58.70 25.01
CA SER A 380 15.61 57.79 26.14
C SER A 380 17.07 57.32 26.17
N ASN A 381 17.64 57.22 27.38
CA ASN A 381 19.01 56.73 27.59
C ASN A 381 19.08 55.20 27.80
N PHE A 382 17.94 54.55 28.00
CA PHE A 382 17.85 53.11 28.23
C PHE A 382 17.97 52.31 26.92
N ALA A 383 18.66 51.18 26.98
CA ALA A 383 18.79 50.27 25.84
C ALA A 383 17.54 49.38 25.76
N THR A 384 16.59 49.73 24.91
CA THR A 384 15.40 48.92 24.63
C THR A 384 15.70 47.81 23.62
N HIS A 385 14.96 46.71 23.66
CA HIS A 385 15.03 45.66 22.64
C HIS A 385 14.69 46.25 21.26
N ASN A 386 15.51 45.94 20.26
CA ASN A 386 15.28 46.40 18.90
C ASN A 386 14.14 45.58 18.25
N THR A 387 12.99 46.21 18.04
CA THR A 387 11.84 45.58 17.35
C THR A 387 12.03 45.49 15.83
N ALA A 388 13.02 46.20 15.27
CA ALA A 388 13.49 46.10 13.90
C ALA A 388 14.83 45.35 13.82
N ALA A 389 14.96 44.25 14.57
CA ALA A 389 16.14 43.41 14.57
C ALA A 389 16.22 42.55 13.29
N ALA A 390 17.27 42.79 12.50
CA ALA A 390 17.51 42.17 11.19
C ALA A 390 18.98 41.73 11.00
N PHE A 391 19.22 40.89 9.98
CA PHE A 391 20.54 40.68 9.38
C PHE A 391 20.45 40.86 7.86
N THR A 392 21.55 41.26 7.22
CA THR A 392 21.61 41.51 5.78
C THR A 392 22.61 40.57 5.12
N ILE A 393 22.20 39.92 4.04
CA ILE A 393 23.06 39.06 3.20
C ILE A 393 23.31 39.76 1.87
N LYS A 394 24.58 39.76 1.44
CA LYS A 394 25.02 40.21 0.12
C LYS A 394 24.97 39.03 -0.87
N HIS A 395 23.82 38.83 -1.50
CA HIS A 395 23.65 37.84 -2.57
C HIS A 395 24.24 38.36 -3.90
N PHE A 396 24.42 37.48 -4.88
CA PHE A 396 24.89 37.84 -6.24
C PHE A 396 24.07 38.96 -6.92
N ALA A 397 22.78 39.09 -6.59
CA ALA A 397 21.88 40.11 -7.12
C ALA A 397 21.83 41.42 -6.31
N GLY A 398 22.48 41.48 -5.14
CA GLY A 398 22.46 42.63 -4.24
C GLY A 398 22.28 42.27 -2.77
N GLU A 399 22.25 43.29 -1.93
CA GLU A 399 22.09 43.16 -0.48
C GLU A 399 20.60 43.10 -0.10
N VAL A 400 20.23 42.10 0.72
CA VAL A 400 18.86 41.84 1.16
C VAL A 400 18.83 41.72 2.68
N GLU A 401 17.97 42.53 3.31
CA GLU A 401 17.73 42.56 4.75
C GLU A 401 16.61 41.59 5.15
N TYR A 402 16.82 40.84 6.23
CA TYR A 402 15.92 39.81 6.75
C TYR A 402 15.55 40.09 8.21
N PRO A 403 14.27 40.36 8.54
CA PRO A 403 13.81 40.46 9.92
C PRO A 403 13.88 39.10 10.64
N ILE A 404 14.25 39.12 11.92
CA ILE A 404 14.49 37.89 12.71
C ILE A 404 13.27 37.53 13.57
N ALA A 405 12.33 38.47 13.78
CA ALA A 405 11.12 38.21 14.56
C ALA A 405 10.30 37.04 13.98
N GLY A 406 10.05 36.01 14.79
CA GLY A 406 9.33 34.80 14.40
C GLY A 406 10.19 33.72 13.72
N LEU A 407 11.42 34.04 13.27
CA LEU A 407 12.23 33.17 12.40
C LEU A 407 12.55 31.80 13.04
N VAL A 408 12.68 31.72 14.38
CA VAL A 408 12.92 30.44 15.07
C VAL A 408 11.64 29.61 15.24
N GLU A 409 10.46 30.20 15.48
CA GLU A 409 9.19 29.42 15.52
C GLU A 409 8.77 28.99 14.11
N GLU A 410 9.04 29.80 13.07
CA GLU A 410 8.85 29.42 11.67
C GLU A 410 9.71 28.22 11.26
N ASN A 411 11.01 28.21 11.61
CA ASN A 411 11.90 27.10 11.25
C ASN A 411 11.52 25.77 11.95
N GLY A 412 10.76 25.82 13.03
CA GLY A 412 10.20 24.63 13.67
C GLY A 412 9.04 23.98 12.91
N GLU A 413 8.38 24.70 11.97
CA GLU A 413 7.17 24.27 11.22
C GLU A 413 6.13 23.50 12.07
N VAL A 414 5.88 24.00 13.29
CA VAL A 414 5.15 23.29 14.36
C VAL A 414 3.63 23.34 14.16
N VAL A 415 3.04 22.21 13.79
CA VAL A 415 1.59 21.98 13.74
C VAL A 415 1.08 21.48 15.11
N SER A 416 -0.07 22.00 15.56
CA SER A 416 -0.69 21.61 16.82
C SER A 416 -1.03 20.11 16.85
N GLY A 417 -0.59 19.41 17.90
CA GLY A 417 -0.95 18.00 18.12
C GLY A 417 -2.45 17.79 18.29
N ASP A 418 -3.15 18.74 18.91
CA ASP A 418 -4.59 18.70 19.13
C ASP A 418 -5.36 18.70 17.79
N LEU A 419 -4.93 19.55 16.85
CA LEU A 419 -5.47 19.59 15.49
C LEU A 419 -5.20 18.27 14.74
N MET A 420 -4.05 17.65 14.95
CA MET A 420 -3.73 16.35 14.35
C MET A 420 -4.49 15.17 14.98
N ASN A 421 -4.84 15.25 16.26
CA ASN A 421 -5.74 14.28 16.90
C ASN A 421 -7.17 14.45 16.35
N LEU A 422 -7.67 15.69 16.25
CA LEU A 422 -8.99 15.98 15.68
C LEU A 422 -9.10 15.53 14.22
N ILE A 423 -8.08 15.79 13.39
CA ILE A 423 -8.06 15.40 11.97
C ILE A 423 -7.91 13.88 11.80
N ARG A 424 -7.24 13.16 12.72
CA ARG A 424 -7.21 11.68 12.70
C ARG A 424 -8.63 11.09 12.80
N ASP A 425 -9.49 11.73 13.58
CA ASP A 425 -10.85 11.24 13.85
C ASP A 425 -11.89 11.83 12.86
N THR A 426 -11.42 12.30 11.70
CA THR A 426 -12.26 12.74 10.57
C THR A 426 -13.13 11.62 9.99
N LYS A 427 -14.27 12.01 9.43
CA LYS A 427 -15.19 11.16 8.65
C LYS A 427 -14.95 11.20 7.14
N SER A 428 -13.99 12.00 6.64
CA SER A 428 -13.62 12.01 5.21
C SER A 428 -12.37 11.16 4.98
N ASP A 429 -12.51 10.09 4.20
CA ASP A 429 -11.38 9.23 3.80
C ASP A 429 -10.31 10.03 3.03
N PHE A 430 -10.70 11.02 2.23
CA PHE A 430 -9.78 11.89 1.49
C PHE A 430 -8.95 12.78 2.42
N VAL A 431 -9.58 13.39 3.43
CA VAL A 431 -8.86 14.18 4.47
C VAL A 431 -7.97 13.26 5.32
N GLY A 432 -8.46 12.08 5.72
CA GLY A 432 -7.69 11.09 6.46
C GLY A 432 -6.45 10.60 5.71
N GLN A 433 -6.57 10.38 4.40
CA GLN A 433 -5.45 10.05 3.52
C GLN A 433 -4.47 11.22 3.34
N LEU A 434 -4.97 12.44 3.08
CA LEU A 434 -4.14 13.63 2.86
C LEU A 434 -3.23 13.94 4.05
N PHE A 435 -3.78 13.92 5.27
CA PHE A 435 -3.00 14.15 6.49
C PHE A 435 -2.26 12.90 6.98
N GLY A 436 -2.57 11.72 6.42
CA GLY A 436 -1.94 10.43 6.74
C GLY A 436 -0.62 10.14 6.01
N GLN A 437 -0.18 11.02 5.12
CA GLN A 437 1.03 10.83 4.31
C GLN A 437 2.33 10.96 5.13
N GLU A 438 3.41 10.33 4.64
CA GLU A 438 4.76 10.39 5.24
C GLU A 438 5.34 11.83 5.27
N ALA A 439 4.75 12.76 4.51
CA ALA A 439 5.07 14.18 4.53
C ALA A 439 4.72 14.88 5.87
N LEU A 440 3.98 14.23 6.77
CA LEU A 440 3.56 14.81 8.05
C LEU A 440 4.06 13.95 9.21
N GLN A 441 5.21 14.33 9.77
CA GLN A 441 5.84 13.63 10.88
C GLN A 441 5.13 13.98 12.20
N ARG A 442 4.88 12.97 13.04
CA ARG A 442 4.05 13.11 14.26
C ARG A 442 4.84 12.67 15.50
N ILE A 443 5.01 13.58 16.46
CA ILE A 443 5.44 13.22 17.81
C ILE A 443 4.25 12.58 18.53
N VAL A 444 4.42 11.35 19.04
CA VAL A 444 3.39 10.60 19.76
C VAL A 444 3.81 10.44 21.22
N HIS A 445 2.86 10.52 22.15
CA HIS A 445 3.14 10.46 23.58
C HIS A 445 3.79 9.11 23.98
N PRO A 446 4.92 9.09 24.72
CA PRO A 446 5.65 7.84 24.99
C PRO A 446 4.88 6.76 25.74
N GLN A 447 3.85 7.14 26.51
CA GLN A 447 2.94 6.22 27.20
C GLN A 447 1.64 5.97 26.42
N GLU A 448 1.11 6.98 25.72
CA GLU A 448 -0.12 6.88 24.93
C GLU A 448 0.20 6.87 23.43
N LYS A 449 0.41 5.67 22.86
CA LYS A 449 0.72 5.52 21.42
C LYS A 449 -0.40 5.95 20.46
N SER A 450 -1.54 6.37 20.99
CA SER A 450 -2.68 6.98 20.29
C SER A 450 -2.58 8.51 20.17
N THR A 451 -1.87 9.18 21.08
CA THR A 451 -1.99 10.64 21.28
C THR A 451 -0.85 11.38 20.58
N VAL A 452 -1.17 12.12 19.52
CA VAL A 452 -0.22 13.02 18.85
C VAL A 452 -0.03 14.25 19.73
N MET A 453 1.22 14.56 20.08
CA MET A 453 1.56 15.74 20.91
C MET A 453 1.89 16.96 20.04
N GLN A 454 2.46 16.72 18.87
CA GLN A 454 2.93 17.73 17.93
C GLN A 454 3.09 17.07 16.56
N ALA A 455 2.99 17.85 15.49
CA ALA A 455 3.45 17.42 14.17
C ALA A 455 4.32 18.48 13.51
N GLN A 456 5.08 18.04 12.51
CA GLN A 456 5.90 18.87 11.65
C GLN A 456 5.65 18.44 10.20
N VAL A 457 5.42 19.40 9.31
CA VAL A 457 5.35 19.12 7.87
C VAL A 457 6.78 18.98 7.37
N SER A 458 7.08 17.94 6.60
CA SER A 458 8.41 17.82 6.00
C SER A 458 8.55 18.78 4.82
N SER A 459 9.74 19.38 4.68
CA SER A 459 10.14 20.14 3.49
C SER A 459 11.09 19.34 2.57
N LYS A 460 11.37 18.06 2.89
CA LYS A 460 12.04 17.13 1.97
C LYS A 460 11.02 16.54 0.98
N PRO A 461 11.33 16.43 -0.32
CA PRO A 461 10.45 15.77 -1.30
C PRO A 461 10.34 14.28 -0.99
N LEU A 462 9.15 13.71 -1.15
CA LEU A 462 8.84 12.29 -0.87
C LEU A 462 9.54 11.29 -1.81
N ARG A 463 10.27 11.76 -2.83
CA ARG A 463 10.96 10.94 -3.84
C ARG A 463 12.24 11.64 -4.27
N GLN A 464 13.34 10.90 -4.42
CA GLN A 464 14.61 11.42 -4.94
C GLN A 464 14.62 11.48 -6.48
N PRO A 465 15.43 12.35 -7.12
CA PRO A 465 15.63 12.35 -8.58
C PRO A 465 16.17 11.00 -9.10
N SER A 466 15.80 10.64 -10.33
CA SER A 466 16.30 9.42 -10.98
C SER A 466 17.58 9.70 -11.80
N VAL A 467 18.63 8.89 -11.61
CA VAL A 467 19.93 9.06 -12.31
C VAL A 467 20.27 7.80 -13.10
N MET A 468 20.41 7.94 -14.43
CA MET A 468 20.79 6.83 -15.31
C MET A 468 22.27 6.46 -15.18
N ARG A 469 22.56 5.20 -14.81
CA ARG A 469 23.91 4.61 -14.80
C ARG A 469 24.23 3.94 -16.15
N ARG A 470 25.45 4.10 -16.68
CA ARG A 470 25.88 3.42 -17.92
C ARG A 470 26.11 1.93 -17.66
N LYS A 471 25.86 1.08 -18.68
CA LYS A 471 26.06 -0.39 -18.61
C LYS A 471 27.55 -0.81 -18.72
N GLY A 472 28.45 0.00 -18.15
CA GLY A 472 29.91 -0.13 -18.28
C GLY A 472 30.68 0.07 -16.98
N ASP A 473 30.18 0.90 -16.05
CA ASP A 473 30.90 1.28 -14.83
C ASP A 473 31.13 0.09 -13.89
N ARG A 474 32.35 -0.46 -13.92
CA ARG A 474 32.93 -1.13 -12.75
C ARG A 474 33.43 -0.02 -11.81
N PRO A 475 33.14 -0.07 -10.49
CA PRO A 475 33.73 0.88 -9.56
C PRO A 475 35.25 0.74 -9.57
N SER A 476 35.97 1.87 -9.67
CA SER A 476 37.43 1.88 -9.77
C SER A 476 38.09 1.51 -8.43
N ARG A 477 38.19 0.21 -8.16
CA ARG A 477 39.10 -0.33 -7.14
C ARG A 477 40.54 -0.28 -7.67
N PHE A 478 41.16 0.89 -7.68
CA PHE A 478 42.60 1.10 -7.38
C PHE A 478 42.93 2.60 -7.40
N GLY A 479 43.04 3.20 -6.21
CA GLY A 479 43.41 4.61 -6.01
C GLY A 479 42.75 5.19 -4.76
N GLY A 480 43.55 5.90 -3.93
CA GLY A 480 43.08 6.82 -2.87
C GLY A 480 41.90 6.39 -2.01
N ALA A 481 42.11 5.54 -1.00
CA ALA A 481 41.06 5.20 -0.03
C ALA A 481 40.78 6.35 0.97
N LYS A 482 39.97 7.33 0.56
CA LYS A 482 39.24 8.31 1.39
C LYS A 482 38.18 9.05 0.56
N ASN A 483 37.22 9.69 1.25
CA ASN A 483 36.25 10.65 0.69
C ASN A 483 35.35 10.13 -0.45
N ALA A 484 34.88 8.88 -0.35
CA ALA A 484 33.93 8.29 -1.32
C ALA A 484 32.87 7.36 -0.67
N MET A 485 32.55 7.56 0.62
CA MET A 485 31.61 6.71 1.37
C MET A 485 30.77 7.51 2.37
N ASP A 486 30.26 8.68 1.97
CA ASP A 486 29.42 9.57 2.80
C ASP A 486 28.16 10.06 2.05
N SER A 487 27.74 9.32 1.03
CA SER A 487 26.63 9.69 0.12
C SER A 487 25.71 8.53 -0.26
N VAL A 488 25.79 7.41 0.47
CA VAL A 488 24.92 6.22 0.27
C VAL A 488 24.33 5.69 1.60
N GLU A 489 24.76 6.18 2.78
CA GLU A 489 24.24 5.68 4.06
C GLU A 489 22.92 6.34 4.52
N ASP A 490 22.62 7.58 4.08
CA ASP A 490 21.46 8.42 4.52
C ASP A 490 20.07 7.96 3.99
N ILE A 491 19.92 6.67 3.66
CA ILE A 491 18.62 6.03 3.31
C ILE A 491 18.41 4.70 4.07
N THR A 492 19.47 4.11 4.65
CA THR A 492 19.37 2.83 5.38
C THR A 492 19.75 2.90 6.86
N GLU A 493 20.45 3.94 7.34
CA GLU A 493 20.59 4.23 8.79
C GLU A 493 19.37 5.00 9.34
N THR A 494 18.14 4.49 9.14
CA THR A 494 16.98 4.97 9.92
C THR A 494 15.87 3.93 10.14
N ILE A 495 16.22 2.74 10.63
CA ILE A 495 15.37 1.97 11.57
C ILE A 495 16.24 1.02 12.44
N GLU A 496 16.24 1.30 13.74
CA GLU A 496 16.48 0.36 14.86
C GLU A 496 17.87 -0.30 15.07
N THR A 497 18.92 0.51 15.26
CA THR A 497 19.89 0.27 16.36
C THR A 497 19.70 1.25 17.53
N SER A 498 18.48 1.34 18.07
CA SER A 498 18.15 2.22 19.21
C SER A 498 17.32 1.57 20.33
N SER A 499 17.30 0.23 20.42
CA SER A 499 16.62 -0.51 21.52
C SER A 499 17.54 -0.94 22.68
N LYS A 500 18.74 -0.37 22.79
CA LYS A 500 19.48 -0.29 24.08
C LYS A 500 20.26 1.00 24.37
N ALA A 501 20.05 2.03 23.55
CA ALA A 501 20.28 3.42 23.92
C ALA A 501 19.19 4.28 23.24
N ARG A 502 18.47 5.10 24.01
CA ARG A 502 17.50 6.06 23.46
C ARG A 502 18.24 7.23 22.79
N LYS A 503 18.56 7.09 21.50
CA LYS A 503 18.77 8.25 20.62
C LYS A 503 17.43 8.74 20.07
N GLY A 504 17.35 10.03 19.75
CA GLY A 504 16.10 10.73 19.45
C GLY A 504 15.41 10.29 18.16
N LEU A 505 14.13 10.65 18.06
CA LEU A 505 13.43 10.74 16.77
C LEU A 505 14.10 11.85 15.95
N ASN A 506 14.30 11.66 14.64
CA ASN A 506 14.97 12.63 13.76
C ASN A 506 14.12 13.89 13.43
N ILE A 507 13.19 14.24 14.32
CA ILE A 507 12.37 15.47 14.34
C ILE A 507 13.20 16.66 14.86
N ASP A 508 14.45 16.42 15.30
CA ASP A 508 15.43 17.46 15.59
C ASP A 508 15.81 18.32 14.35
N GLN A 509 15.46 17.95 13.11
CA GLN A 509 15.72 18.78 11.92
C GLN A 509 14.54 19.72 11.61
N GLY A 510 14.78 21.03 11.75
CA GLY A 510 13.88 22.09 11.30
C GLY A 510 13.86 22.26 9.77
N ALA A 511 13.01 23.18 9.33
CA ALA A 511 12.69 23.42 7.92
C ALA A 511 13.90 23.72 7.04
N ALA A 512 14.88 24.49 7.55
CA ALA A 512 16.07 24.90 6.83
C ALA A 512 17.06 23.75 6.57
N ALA A 513 17.26 22.85 7.55
CA ALA A 513 18.11 21.67 7.36
C ALA A 513 17.45 20.64 6.43
N GLN A 514 16.14 20.44 6.57
CA GLN A 514 15.37 19.61 5.64
C GLN A 514 15.43 20.17 4.21
N TYR A 515 15.30 21.49 4.04
CA TYR A 515 15.40 22.13 2.72
C TYR A 515 16.79 22.03 2.10
N LEU A 516 17.87 22.22 2.87
CA LEU A 516 19.24 22.00 2.39
C LEU A 516 19.45 20.57 1.89
N SER A 517 19.01 19.58 2.67
CA SER A 517 19.05 18.17 2.25
C SER A 517 18.22 17.91 0.98
N SER A 518 17.11 18.65 0.78
CA SER A 518 16.35 18.57 -0.48
C SER A 518 17.12 19.12 -1.69
N LEU A 519 17.84 20.24 -1.53
CA LEU A 519 18.63 20.87 -2.59
C LEU A 519 19.84 20.02 -2.95
N ASP A 520 20.54 19.50 -1.96
CA ASP A 520 21.68 18.59 -2.13
C ASP A 520 21.33 17.38 -3.01
N ASN A 521 20.18 16.74 -2.76
CA ASN A 521 19.68 15.65 -3.60
C ASN A 521 19.45 16.08 -5.08
N ILE A 522 19.08 17.34 -5.35
CA ILE A 522 19.00 17.86 -6.74
C ILE A 522 20.41 18.06 -7.30
N PHE A 523 21.31 18.73 -6.55
CA PHE A 523 22.65 19.05 -7.04
C PHE A 523 23.51 17.81 -7.27
N LYS A 524 23.38 16.76 -6.44
CA LYS A 524 24.01 15.45 -6.66
C LYS A 524 23.48 14.76 -7.93
N ALA A 525 22.22 14.99 -8.31
CA ALA A 525 21.70 14.54 -9.61
C ALA A 525 22.21 15.38 -10.78
N LEU A 526 22.24 16.72 -10.66
CA LEU A 526 22.72 17.65 -11.69
C LEU A 526 24.23 17.52 -11.97
N ASN A 527 25.05 17.32 -10.93
CA ASN A 527 26.51 17.12 -11.02
C ASN A 527 26.93 15.69 -11.42
N SER A 528 25.97 14.77 -11.63
CA SER A 528 26.31 13.38 -11.97
C SER A 528 26.99 13.27 -13.34
N GLN A 529 28.05 12.47 -13.43
CA GLN A 529 28.98 12.45 -14.59
C GLN A 529 28.33 12.10 -15.95
N ASN A 530 27.13 11.51 -15.97
CA ASN A 530 26.36 11.20 -17.19
C ASN A 530 25.24 12.22 -17.46
N THR A 531 25.29 13.42 -16.88
CA THR A 531 24.25 14.45 -16.99
C THR A 531 24.82 15.74 -17.58
N ASN A 532 24.19 16.22 -18.65
CA ASN A 532 24.58 17.42 -19.38
C ASN A 532 23.62 18.59 -19.08
N PRO A 533 24.09 19.71 -18.49
CA PRO A 533 23.25 20.85 -18.16
C PRO A 533 23.20 21.91 -19.28
N TYR A 534 21.99 22.29 -19.70
CA TYR A 534 21.71 23.48 -20.51
C TYR A 534 21.25 24.63 -19.62
N PHE A 535 21.74 25.85 -19.89
CA PHE A 535 21.44 27.04 -19.09
C PHE A 535 20.64 28.08 -19.88
N VAL A 536 19.48 28.48 -19.34
CA VAL A 536 18.51 29.37 -20.02
C VAL A 536 18.36 30.68 -19.24
N PHE A 537 19.16 31.69 -19.61
CA PHE A 537 19.12 33.03 -19.02
C PHE A 537 17.93 33.83 -19.57
N CYS A 538 16.84 33.91 -18.79
CA CYS A 538 15.65 34.66 -19.16
C CYS A 538 15.76 36.12 -18.70
N LEU A 539 16.04 37.03 -19.64
CA LEU A 539 16.18 38.47 -19.39
C LEU A 539 14.87 39.24 -19.61
N LYS A 540 14.60 40.19 -18.72
CA LYS A 540 13.45 41.11 -18.74
C LYS A 540 13.84 42.38 -19.53
N PRO A 541 13.14 42.75 -20.62
CA PRO A 541 13.55 43.85 -21.50
C PRO A 541 13.21 45.24 -20.95
N ASN A 542 12.16 45.35 -20.11
CA ASN A 542 11.77 46.59 -19.43
C ASN A 542 10.87 46.29 -18.21
N ASP A 543 10.85 47.18 -17.22
CA ASP A 543 10.05 47.01 -15.99
C ASP A 543 8.54 47.20 -16.18
N ARG A 544 8.14 47.99 -17.18
CA ARG A 544 6.74 48.35 -17.44
C ARG A 544 5.96 47.29 -18.24
N ARG A 545 6.68 46.27 -18.75
CA ARG A 545 6.18 45.15 -19.58
C ARG A 545 5.44 45.61 -20.83
N ILE A 546 5.83 46.77 -21.37
CA ILE A 546 5.32 47.29 -22.63
C ILE A 546 6.04 46.55 -23.76
N ALA A 547 5.28 46.02 -24.73
CA ALA A 547 5.85 45.39 -25.93
C ALA A 547 6.65 46.42 -26.74
N ASN A 548 7.73 45.97 -27.38
CA ASN A 548 8.65 46.79 -28.18
C ASN A 548 9.37 47.93 -27.40
N GLN A 549 9.27 47.98 -26.07
CA GLN A 549 10.07 48.88 -25.22
C GLN A 549 11.31 48.14 -24.69
N PHE A 550 12.45 48.84 -24.65
CA PHE A 550 13.71 48.35 -24.10
C PHE A 550 14.27 49.35 -23.08
N ASP A 551 14.64 48.86 -21.90
CA ASP A 551 15.31 49.64 -20.85
C ASP A 551 16.77 49.19 -20.72
N SER A 552 17.67 50.00 -21.30
CA SER A 552 19.10 49.76 -21.31
C SER A 552 19.74 49.71 -19.91
N LYS A 553 19.12 50.29 -18.87
CA LYS A 553 19.60 50.21 -17.49
C LYS A 553 19.17 48.90 -16.85
N CYS A 554 17.89 48.54 -17.01
CA CYS A 554 17.34 47.26 -16.52
C CYS A 554 18.07 46.06 -17.12
N VAL A 555 18.28 46.05 -18.45
CA VAL A 555 18.95 44.95 -19.14
C VAL A 555 20.46 44.91 -18.83
N ARG A 556 21.13 46.07 -18.73
CA ARG A 556 22.54 46.13 -18.33
C ARG A 556 22.76 45.58 -16.91
N MET A 557 21.87 45.92 -15.97
CA MET A 557 21.96 45.41 -14.60
C MET A 557 21.90 43.88 -14.60
N GLN A 558 20.89 43.28 -15.24
CA GLN A 558 20.78 41.82 -15.32
C GLN A 558 21.98 41.15 -16.03
N LEU A 559 22.51 41.75 -17.10
CA LEU A 559 23.70 41.25 -17.80
C LEU A 559 24.95 41.24 -16.91
N GLN A 560 25.08 42.20 -15.99
CA GLN A 560 26.13 42.25 -14.98
C GLN A 560 25.86 41.24 -13.85
N THR A 561 24.66 41.22 -13.28
CA THR A 561 24.23 40.31 -12.20
C THR A 561 24.40 38.83 -12.55
N PHE A 562 24.16 38.42 -13.81
CA PHE A 562 24.30 37.03 -14.25
C PHE A 562 25.67 36.69 -14.86
N GLY A 563 26.66 37.59 -14.82
CA GLY A 563 28.00 37.32 -15.37
C GLY A 563 28.04 37.05 -16.89
N ILE A 564 26.98 37.41 -17.63
CA ILE A 564 26.78 36.97 -19.02
C ILE A 564 27.89 37.46 -19.96
N ALA A 565 28.48 38.63 -19.68
CA ALA A 565 29.63 39.14 -20.41
C ALA A 565 30.88 38.26 -20.25
N GLU A 566 31.14 37.78 -19.03
CA GLU A 566 32.31 36.96 -18.68
C GLU A 566 32.16 35.54 -19.23
N ILE A 567 30.97 34.94 -19.09
CA ILE A 567 30.62 33.66 -19.71
C ILE A 567 30.78 33.76 -21.23
N SER A 568 30.28 34.84 -21.85
CA SER A 568 30.42 35.08 -23.30
C SER A 568 31.86 35.33 -23.75
N GLN A 569 32.74 35.82 -22.88
CA GLN A 569 34.16 35.96 -23.16
C GLN A 569 34.88 34.60 -23.08
N ARG A 570 34.56 33.77 -22.07
CA ARG A 570 35.12 32.42 -21.94
C ARG A 570 34.71 31.51 -23.10
N LEU A 571 33.43 31.47 -23.46
CA LEU A 571 32.91 30.65 -24.58
C LEU A 571 33.53 31.04 -25.94
N ARG A 572 33.94 32.30 -26.13
CA ARG A 572 34.66 32.71 -27.35
C ARG A 572 36.08 32.17 -27.43
N ASN A 573 36.74 31.98 -26.28
CA ASN A 573 38.10 31.45 -26.20
C ASN A 573 38.13 29.92 -26.31
N ALA A 574 37.11 29.22 -25.80
CA ALA A 574 36.94 27.77 -25.91
C ALA A 574 35.46 27.37 -25.75
N ASP A 575 34.89 26.71 -26.76
CA ASP A 575 33.51 26.18 -26.77
C ASP A 575 33.48 24.64 -26.78
N PHE A 576 34.25 24.03 -25.87
CA PHE A 576 34.40 22.57 -25.77
C PHE A 576 33.26 21.92 -24.97
N SER A 577 32.04 22.02 -25.50
CA SER A 577 30.81 21.45 -24.91
C SER A 577 30.78 19.91 -24.84
N ILE A 578 31.62 19.24 -25.62
CA ILE A 578 31.60 17.80 -25.86
C ILE A 578 33.04 17.25 -25.85
N PHE A 579 33.23 16.09 -25.22
CA PHE A 579 34.39 15.23 -25.38
C PHE A 579 33.96 13.88 -25.98
N ILE A 580 34.80 13.30 -26.84
CA ILE A 580 34.60 12.01 -27.52
C ILE A 580 35.95 11.25 -27.58
N PRO A 581 36.04 10.00 -27.10
CA PRO A 581 37.23 9.15 -27.27
C PRO A 581 37.58 8.92 -28.75
N PHE A 582 38.86 8.71 -29.08
CA PHE A 582 39.30 8.64 -30.49
C PHE A 582 38.57 7.58 -31.33
N GLY A 583 38.44 6.35 -30.84
CA GLY A 583 37.72 5.29 -31.57
C GLY A 583 36.24 5.59 -31.82
N GLU A 584 35.57 6.33 -30.93
CA GLU A 584 34.18 6.78 -31.12
C GLU A 584 34.10 7.95 -32.11
N PHE A 585 35.04 8.90 -32.04
CA PHE A 585 35.13 10.02 -32.98
C PHE A 585 35.38 9.55 -34.42
N LEU A 586 36.35 8.65 -34.62
CA LEU A 586 36.66 8.09 -35.94
C LEU A 586 35.54 7.20 -36.48
N GLY A 587 34.85 6.45 -35.60
CA GLY A 587 33.67 5.67 -35.98
C GLY A 587 32.48 6.52 -36.40
N LEU A 588 32.30 7.72 -35.84
CA LEU A 588 31.27 8.68 -36.26
C LEU A 588 31.64 9.44 -37.53
N ALA A 589 32.94 9.58 -37.85
CA ALA A 589 33.41 10.34 -39.00
C ALA A 589 33.24 9.62 -40.35
N ASP A 590 32.85 8.34 -40.36
CA ASP A 590 32.80 7.45 -41.54
C ASP A 590 34.11 7.50 -42.37
N THR A 591 35.26 7.49 -41.70
CA THR A 591 36.56 7.40 -42.38
C THR A 591 36.78 6.00 -42.94
N GLU A 592 36.28 5.76 -44.15
CA GLU A 592 36.57 4.54 -44.90
C GLU A 592 38.09 4.35 -45.06
N THR A 593 38.47 3.08 -45.13
CA THR A 593 39.85 2.59 -45.19
C THR A 593 40.74 3.34 -46.19
N ILE A 594 41.80 4.00 -45.69
CA ILE A 594 43.23 3.97 -46.13
C ILE A 594 43.99 5.10 -45.40
N LEU A 595 44.29 4.91 -44.11
CA LEU A 595 45.27 5.73 -43.40
C LEU A 595 46.01 4.90 -42.35
N VAL A 596 47.35 4.89 -42.44
CA VAL A 596 48.25 4.26 -41.47
C VAL A 596 48.79 5.35 -40.55
N GLY A 597 48.56 5.19 -39.24
CA GLY A 597 48.85 6.18 -38.21
C GLY A 597 48.08 5.86 -36.93
N SER A 598 48.41 6.54 -35.84
CA SER A 598 47.69 6.44 -34.57
C SER A 598 46.26 6.98 -34.66
N GLU A 599 45.39 6.58 -33.74
CA GLU A 599 44.02 7.11 -33.67
C GLU A 599 44.00 8.64 -33.48
N ARG A 600 45.03 9.18 -32.82
CA ARG A 600 45.21 10.61 -32.62
C ARG A 600 45.51 11.34 -33.93
N GLU A 601 46.51 10.90 -34.69
CA GLU A 601 46.88 11.54 -35.97
C GLU A 601 45.71 11.48 -36.98
N LYS A 602 44.95 10.38 -36.98
CA LYS A 602 43.71 10.27 -37.76
C LYS A 602 42.67 11.32 -37.35
N ALA A 603 42.50 11.54 -36.05
CA ALA A 603 41.56 12.55 -35.56
C ALA A 603 42.03 13.99 -35.84
N GLU A 604 43.33 14.27 -35.77
CA GLU A 604 43.93 15.56 -36.16
C GLU A 604 43.67 15.85 -37.65
N ASN A 605 43.94 14.87 -38.53
CA ASN A 605 43.67 14.99 -39.98
C ASN A 605 42.19 15.25 -40.31
N VAL A 606 41.24 14.57 -39.65
CA VAL A 606 39.80 14.79 -39.87
C VAL A 606 39.37 16.22 -39.49
N ILE A 607 39.96 16.81 -38.44
CA ILE A 607 39.64 18.18 -38.02
C ILE A 607 40.20 19.21 -39.00
N GLU A 608 41.40 18.95 -39.56
CA GLU A 608 41.97 19.79 -40.62
C GLU A 608 41.16 19.68 -41.92
N GLU A 609 40.70 18.48 -42.30
CA GLU A 609 39.83 18.28 -43.47
C GLU A 609 38.50 19.02 -43.33
N LYS A 610 37.85 18.94 -42.16
CA LYS A 610 36.61 19.68 -41.84
C LYS A 610 36.83 21.18 -41.62
N ARG A 611 38.08 21.65 -41.55
CA ARG A 611 38.47 23.06 -41.36
C ARG A 611 37.80 23.72 -40.13
N TRP A 612 37.58 22.96 -39.06
CA TRP A 612 36.99 23.50 -37.84
C TRP A 612 37.99 24.41 -37.10
N PRO A 613 37.55 25.55 -36.53
CA PRO A 613 38.45 26.46 -35.85
C PRO A 613 38.87 25.89 -34.49
N SER A 614 40.10 26.20 -34.06
CA SER A 614 40.76 25.59 -32.89
C SER A 614 40.13 25.89 -31.52
N ASN A 615 39.10 26.74 -31.47
CA ASN A 615 38.25 27.00 -30.31
C ASN A 615 36.89 26.25 -30.35
N GLU A 616 36.46 25.74 -31.51
CA GLU A 616 35.29 24.86 -31.68
C GLU A 616 35.67 23.37 -31.83
N ALA A 617 36.92 23.04 -32.18
CA ALA A 617 37.44 21.66 -32.20
C ALA A 617 38.93 21.59 -31.80
N ARG A 618 39.31 20.64 -30.94
CA ARG A 618 40.70 20.44 -30.51
C ARG A 618 40.99 19.00 -30.07
N VAL A 619 42.14 18.46 -30.48
CA VAL A 619 42.61 17.15 -30.05
C VAL A 619 43.27 17.20 -28.66
N GLY A 620 42.88 16.27 -27.80
CA GLY A 620 43.46 16.03 -26.47
C GLY A 620 44.40 14.83 -26.44
N SER A 621 44.66 14.30 -25.23
CA SER A 621 45.51 13.12 -25.03
C SER A 621 44.77 11.79 -25.20
N THR A 622 43.46 11.75 -24.98
CA THR A 622 42.62 10.53 -24.94
C THR A 622 41.40 10.58 -25.86
N GLY A 623 41.21 11.69 -26.59
CA GLY A 623 40.07 11.91 -27.46
C GLY A 623 40.04 13.34 -28.01
N VAL A 624 38.92 13.71 -28.62
CA VAL A 624 38.67 15.01 -29.25
C VAL A 624 37.68 15.81 -28.42
N PHE A 625 37.98 17.10 -28.22
CA PHE A 625 37.07 18.10 -27.69
C PHE A 625 36.38 18.85 -28.84
N LEU A 626 35.06 18.98 -28.77
CA LEU A 626 34.21 19.57 -29.82
C LEU A 626 33.16 20.53 -29.25
N SER A 627 32.76 21.49 -30.07
CA SER A 627 31.49 22.20 -29.93
C SER A 627 30.30 21.32 -30.33
N GLU A 628 29.11 21.66 -29.83
CA GLU A 628 27.86 20.96 -30.16
C GLU A 628 27.57 21.01 -31.68
N ARG A 629 28.03 22.08 -32.34
CA ARG A 629 27.98 22.27 -33.79
C ARG A 629 28.87 21.26 -34.54
N CYS A 630 30.15 21.16 -34.18
CA CYS A 630 31.09 20.25 -34.82
C CYS A 630 30.66 18.78 -34.63
N TRP A 631 30.19 18.43 -33.43
CA TRP A 631 29.62 17.10 -33.19
C TRP A 631 28.38 16.82 -34.06
N ALA A 632 27.42 17.76 -34.14
CA ALA A 632 26.19 17.59 -34.91
C ALA A 632 26.44 17.44 -36.43
N GLU A 633 27.49 18.08 -36.95
CA GLU A 633 27.96 17.94 -38.33
C GLU A 633 28.51 16.52 -38.60
N ILE A 634 29.40 16.00 -37.75
CA ILE A 634 29.92 14.63 -37.88
C ILE A 634 28.83 13.57 -37.66
N ALA A 635 27.90 13.79 -36.73
CA ALA A 635 26.78 12.88 -36.45
C ALA A 635 25.69 12.88 -37.55
N LYS A 636 25.93 13.51 -38.72
CA LYS A 636 25.05 13.59 -39.90
C LYS A 636 23.62 14.07 -39.59
N LEU A 637 23.45 14.88 -38.54
CA LEU A 637 22.12 15.30 -38.08
C LEU A 637 21.42 16.24 -39.09
N ASN A 638 22.20 16.97 -39.90
CA ASN A 638 21.67 17.84 -40.95
C ASN A 638 20.83 17.07 -42.00
N GLU A 639 21.19 15.82 -42.31
CA GLU A 639 20.41 14.97 -43.24
C GLU A 639 19.09 14.48 -42.63
N ARG A 640 18.94 14.59 -41.30
CA ARG A 640 17.73 14.21 -40.54
C ARG A 640 16.87 15.42 -40.14
N GLY A 641 17.13 16.59 -40.72
CA GLY A 641 16.34 17.81 -40.51
C GLY A 641 16.86 18.76 -39.42
N PHE A 642 18.06 18.52 -38.87
CA PHE A 642 18.71 19.49 -38.00
C PHE A 642 19.21 20.69 -38.81
N VAL A 643 19.03 21.91 -38.29
CA VAL A 643 19.55 23.15 -38.90
C VAL A 643 20.28 23.95 -37.83
N ALA A 644 21.61 23.83 -37.81
CA ALA A 644 22.46 24.54 -36.86
C ALA A 644 22.34 26.07 -37.04
N GLY A 645 21.63 26.73 -36.13
CA GLY A 645 21.27 28.15 -36.27
C GLY A 645 22.43 29.11 -36.09
N ARG A 646 22.98 29.64 -37.19
CA ARG A 646 23.66 30.95 -37.21
C ARG A 646 23.03 31.88 -38.24
N TYR A 647 23.05 33.17 -37.93
CA TYR A 647 22.77 34.24 -38.89
C TYR A 647 23.76 34.13 -40.08
N PRO A 648 23.30 34.29 -41.33
CA PRO A 648 24.15 34.12 -42.49
C PRO A 648 25.21 35.22 -42.58
N LEU A 649 26.46 34.83 -42.37
CA LEU A 649 27.62 35.54 -42.91
C LEU A 649 27.79 35.07 -44.35
N SER A 650 27.64 35.99 -45.30
CA SER A 650 27.71 35.71 -46.73
C SER A 650 29.10 35.22 -47.13
N SER A 651 29.17 34.03 -47.72
CA SER A 651 30.25 33.66 -48.63
C SER A 651 30.01 34.32 -49.99
N GLU A 652 31.02 34.99 -50.53
CA GLU A 652 30.99 35.53 -51.89
C GLU A 652 31.38 34.43 -52.88
N ASP A 653 30.46 34.07 -53.78
CA ASP A 653 30.79 33.81 -55.19
C ASP A 653 29.55 34.07 -56.07
N GLY A 654 29.74 34.35 -57.36
CA GLY A 654 28.75 35.00 -58.23
C GLY A 654 27.98 34.09 -59.21
N GLY A 655 26.69 34.38 -59.39
CA GLY A 655 25.84 33.77 -60.43
C GLY A 655 24.53 34.54 -60.62
N GLU A 656 24.29 35.08 -61.83
CA GLU A 656 23.16 35.98 -62.15
C GLU A 656 21.82 35.23 -62.44
N PRO A 657 20.66 35.91 -62.39
CA PRO A 657 19.40 35.29 -61.93
C PRO A 657 18.35 35.01 -63.03
N ARG A 658 17.24 34.34 -62.63
CA ARG A 658 15.96 34.34 -63.35
C ARG A 658 14.73 34.53 -62.43
N LEU A 659 14.31 35.79 -62.34
CA LEU A 659 12.91 36.30 -62.33
C LEU A 659 11.84 35.61 -61.44
N ALA A 660 11.59 36.21 -60.27
CA ALA A 660 10.34 36.88 -59.78
C ALA A 660 8.95 36.55 -60.40
N PRO A 661 7.81 36.88 -59.73
CA PRO A 661 7.58 37.65 -58.48
C PRO A 661 6.98 36.78 -57.33
N GLY A 662 6.76 37.17 -56.07
CA GLY A 662 6.56 38.46 -55.36
C GLY A 662 5.41 38.25 -54.35
N ASP A 663 5.14 39.01 -53.28
CA ASP A 663 5.72 40.22 -52.63
C ASP A 663 4.96 40.42 -51.28
N ASN A 664 5.39 41.07 -50.18
CA ASN A 664 6.65 41.69 -49.70
C ASN A 664 6.55 41.85 -48.14
N HIS A 665 7.44 42.64 -47.50
CA HIS A 665 7.51 43.07 -46.08
C HIS A 665 8.13 42.07 -45.07
N GLY A 666 9.16 42.42 -44.26
CA GLY A 666 10.09 43.57 -44.31
C GLY A 666 10.34 44.25 -42.96
N ALA A 667 11.50 44.02 -42.34
CA ALA A 667 11.98 44.76 -41.16
C ALA A 667 13.52 44.82 -41.04
N SER A 668 14.07 45.99 -41.36
CA SER A 668 15.33 46.61 -40.91
C SER A 668 16.56 45.75 -40.54
N LYS A 669 17.59 45.80 -41.40
CA LYS A 669 19.01 45.76 -40.96
C LYS A 669 19.40 47.14 -40.43
N GLU A 670 20.34 47.19 -39.49
CA GLU A 670 21.33 48.27 -39.42
C GLU A 670 22.69 47.73 -38.94
N ARG A 671 23.81 48.34 -39.37
CA ARG A 671 25.14 47.72 -39.37
C ARG A 671 26.25 48.77 -39.24
N LEU A 672 27.00 48.78 -38.14
CA LEU A 672 28.20 49.62 -37.99
C LEU A 672 29.43 48.84 -37.50
N LEU A 673 30.17 48.33 -38.49
CA LEU A 673 31.62 48.42 -38.66
C LEU A 673 32.55 48.34 -37.42
N GLY A 674 33.26 47.20 -37.31
CA GLY A 674 34.72 47.21 -37.48
C GLY A 674 35.07 46.64 -38.87
N PRO A 675 36.34 46.32 -39.20
CA PRO A 675 37.57 46.34 -38.38
C PRO A 675 38.73 47.13 -39.07
N GLY A 676 39.98 46.93 -38.63
CA GLY A 676 41.17 47.25 -39.45
C GLY A 676 42.43 47.58 -38.64
N ALA A 677 43.46 46.74 -38.72
CA ALA A 677 44.75 46.95 -38.06
C ALA A 677 45.73 47.76 -38.94
N GLY A 678 46.70 48.45 -38.33
CA GLY A 678 47.86 48.98 -39.07
C GLY A 678 48.72 50.04 -38.37
N LEU A 679 49.95 49.65 -38.01
CA LEU A 679 51.17 50.46 -37.84
C LEU A 679 51.31 51.52 -36.70
N LEU A 680 52.50 51.44 -36.08
CA LEU A 680 53.34 52.50 -35.49
C LEU A 680 52.93 53.18 -34.16
N THR A 681 53.73 52.91 -33.14
CA THR A 681 54.12 53.86 -32.06
C THR A 681 54.94 55.02 -32.67
N PRO A 682 54.86 56.27 -32.12
CA PRO A 682 55.45 56.59 -30.82
C PRO A 682 54.60 57.49 -29.90
N SER A 683 55.16 57.76 -28.72
CA SER A 683 54.68 58.59 -27.60
C SER A 683 55.64 59.78 -27.40
N PRO A 684 55.37 60.85 -26.62
CA PRO A 684 54.09 61.40 -26.11
C PRO A 684 53.89 62.93 -26.31
N GLY A 685 52.64 63.40 -26.19
CA GLY A 685 52.27 64.60 -25.40
C GLY A 685 52.29 66.00 -26.05
N ALA A 686 51.25 66.82 -25.75
CA ALA A 686 51.30 68.30 -25.69
C ALA A 686 49.96 68.96 -25.25
N TYR A 687 49.82 69.30 -23.96
CA TYR A 687 49.13 70.52 -23.42
C TYR A 687 47.62 70.77 -23.77
N ILE A 688 46.88 71.78 -23.26
CA ILE A 688 47.21 73.05 -22.57
C ILE A 688 46.03 73.50 -21.64
N TYR A 689 46.34 74.00 -20.41
CA TYR A 689 45.48 74.75 -19.43
C TYR A 689 44.17 74.09 -18.90
N GLY A 690 43.66 74.41 -17.70
CA GLY A 690 44.07 75.32 -16.60
C GLY A 690 42.85 75.73 -15.74
N ASP A 691 42.91 76.24 -14.51
CA ASP A 691 44.02 76.56 -13.57
C ASP A 691 43.44 76.83 -12.15
N LYS A 692 44.30 76.82 -11.10
CA LYS A 692 44.13 77.35 -9.70
C LYS A 692 43.28 76.56 -8.69
N LYS A 693 43.60 76.54 -7.37
CA LYS A 693 44.84 76.74 -6.55
C LYS A 693 44.51 76.36 -5.07
N SER A 694 45.42 76.08 -4.12
CA SER A 694 46.73 75.37 -4.14
C SER A 694 47.33 75.29 -2.71
N GLY A 695 47.67 74.10 -2.21
CA GLY A 695 48.50 73.87 -1.00
C GLY A 695 47.74 73.73 0.33
N TYR A 696 48.34 73.23 1.43
CA TYR A 696 49.71 72.76 1.73
C TYR A 696 49.62 72.04 3.11
N PHE A 697 50.44 71.09 3.61
CA PHE A 697 51.64 70.32 3.21
C PHE A 697 51.77 69.15 4.24
N GLY A 698 52.49 68.02 4.08
CA GLY A 698 53.27 67.41 3.00
C GLY A 698 54.13 66.24 3.55
N SER A 699 54.80 65.47 2.67
CA SER A 699 55.79 64.39 2.99
C SER A 699 55.25 63.08 3.62
N GLN A 700 55.65 61.86 3.23
CA GLN A 700 56.27 61.34 2.00
C GLN A 700 56.10 59.78 1.94
N ASP A 701 56.29 59.20 0.75
CA ASP A 701 56.47 57.78 0.36
C ASP A 701 55.27 56.98 -0.19
N ASP A 702 55.57 56.27 -1.29
CA ASP A 702 54.87 55.20 -2.01
C ASP A 702 53.33 55.20 -2.14
N ALA A 703 52.84 55.90 -3.18
CA ALA A 703 51.50 55.73 -3.73
C ALA A 703 51.56 55.36 -5.24
N ARG A 704 51.89 54.10 -5.55
CA ARG A 704 51.89 53.55 -6.91
C ARG A 704 50.52 52.94 -7.22
N SER A 705 49.62 53.70 -7.81
CA SER A 705 48.27 53.25 -8.17
C SER A 705 48.29 52.24 -9.32
N ASP A 706 48.40 50.96 -9.00
CA ASP A 706 48.16 49.87 -9.94
C ASP A 706 46.64 49.60 -10.07
N ALA A 707 46.19 49.19 -11.26
CA ALA A 707 44.78 48.97 -11.54
C ALA A 707 44.33 47.61 -10.98
N GLY A 708 43.61 47.63 -9.87
CA GLY A 708 43.35 46.47 -9.02
C GLY A 708 42.86 45.21 -9.75
N ALA A 709 43.74 44.22 -9.88
CA ALA A 709 43.37 42.86 -10.24
C ALA A 709 42.46 42.28 -9.14
N SER A 710 41.17 42.15 -9.45
CA SER A 710 40.18 41.59 -8.51
C SER A 710 40.34 40.07 -8.44
N ALA A 711 40.72 39.59 -7.25
CA ALA A 711 41.11 38.21 -7.00
C ALA A 711 40.05 37.18 -7.40
N LEU A 712 40.39 36.35 -8.40
CA LEU A 712 39.85 35.00 -8.51
C LEU A 712 40.51 34.12 -7.44
N GLY A 713 39.69 33.46 -6.61
CA GLY A 713 40.14 32.39 -5.72
C GLY A 713 40.61 32.80 -4.32
N GLN A 714 39.67 33.13 -3.43
CA GLN A 714 39.59 32.60 -2.05
C GLN A 714 38.31 33.10 -1.39
N GLY A 715 37.46 32.20 -0.90
CA GLY A 715 36.13 32.58 -0.41
C GLY A 715 35.21 31.45 0.06
N ASP A 716 35.75 30.28 0.42
CA ASP A 716 34.99 29.28 1.20
C ASP A 716 35.33 29.44 2.69
N MET A 717 34.32 29.34 3.55
CA MET A 717 34.30 29.98 4.87
C MET A 717 34.13 29.00 6.04
N PHE A 718 34.33 27.71 5.81
CA PHE A 718 33.98 26.65 6.78
C PHE A 718 35.11 25.67 7.14
N ARG A 719 35.92 26.11 8.11
CA ARG A 719 36.71 25.34 9.11
C ARG A 719 38.11 24.77 8.79
N ASN A 720 38.84 24.70 9.90
CA ASN A 720 40.05 23.98 10.32
C ASN A 720 39.95 23.97 11.89
N LEU A 721 40.61 23.16 12.71
CA LEU A 721 41.60 22.08 12.55
C LEU A 721 41.45 21.11 13.77
N ASP A 722 42.47 20.28 14.04
CA ASP A 722 42.74 19.48 15.26
C ASP A 722 41.79 18.31 15.62
N THR A 723 42.25 17.17 16.15
CA THR A 723 43.61 16.56 16.23
C THR A 723 43.48 15.02 16.20
N LYS A 724 44.56 14.30 15.90
CA LYS A 724 44.50 12.97 15.26
C LYS A 724 44.39 11.73 16.17
N GLU A 725 44.28 11.89 17.49
CA GLU A 725 44.49 10.77 18.44
C GLU A 725 43.20 10.11 18.96
N GLN A 726 42.03 10.75 18.84
CA GLN A 726 40.76 10.22 19.40
C GLN A 726 40.01 9.22 18.50
N LEU A 727 40.56 8.87 17.33
CA LEU A 727 39.89 7.99 16.35
C LEU A 727 40.28 6.50 16.47
N ALA A 728 41.27 6.14 17.30
CA ALA A 728 41.80 4.78 17.36
C ALA A 728 40.90 3.77 18.11
N GLU A 729 40.16 4.20 19.14
CA GLU A 729 39.50 3.27 20.09
C GLU A 729 38.18 2.65 19.61
N LYS A 730 37.59 3.11 18.49
CA LYS A 730 36.24 2.69 18.05
C LYS A 730 36.20 1.62 16.96
N GLY A 731 37.35 1.20 16.43
CA GLY A 731 37.40 0.35 15.24
C GLY A 731 37.10 -1.15 15.44
N ASN A 732 36.88 -1.62 16.68
CA ASN A 732 37.09 -3.04 17.02
C ASN A 732 35.83 -3.90 17.27
N GLU A 733 34.62 -3.39 17.02
CA GLU A 733 33.37 -4.18 17.09
C GLU A 733 32.43 -3.87 15.90
N LYS A 734 32.40 -4.75 14.89
CA LYS A 734 31.23 -5.11 14.04
C LYS A 734 31.63 -6.03 12.87
N THR A 735 31.63 -7.35 13.08
CA THR A 735 31.81 -8.36 12.01
C THR A 735 30.91 -9.59 12.22
N MET A 736 29.59 -9.38 12.17
CA MET A 736 28.63 -10.45 11.87
C MET A 736 27.60 -9.94 10.85
N VAL A 737 27.28 -10.79 9.86
CA VAL A 737 26.44 -10.43 8.72
C VAL A 737 24.96 -10.42 9.13
N GLU A 738 24.28 -9.30 8.91
CA GLU A 738 22.86 -9.13 9.18
C GLU A 738 22.01 -9.59 7.99
N VAL A 739 20.84 -10.17 8.25
CA VAL A 739 19.94 -10.76 7.23
C VAL A 739 18.66 -9.93 7.16
N GLU A 740 18.20 -9.60 5.95
CA GLU A 740 17.05 -8.72 5.71
C GLU A 740 15.75 -9.18 6.42
N GLU A 741 15.35 -8.53 7.54
CA GLU A 741 14.00 -8.72 8.10
C GLU A 741 12.94 -7.91 7.33
N VAL A 742 12.31 -8.56 6.35
CA VAL A 742 11.21 -7.98 5.54
C VAL A 742 10.03 -7.54 6.41
N LYS A 743 9.65 -6.24 6.31
CA LYS A 743 8.58 -5.59 7.09
C LYS A 743 7.31 -6.45 7.19
N ILE A 744 6.93 -6.76 8.43
CA ILE A 744 5.87 -7.74 8.75
C ILE A 744 4.49 -7.07 8.68
N SER A 745 3.72 -7.37 7.63
CA SER A 745 2.33 -6.88 7.45
C SER A 745 1.43 -7.16 8.65
N GLY A 746 0.42 -6.31 8.88
CA GLY A 746 -0.55 -6.47 9.97
C GLY A 746 -1.31 -7.79 9.94
N THR A 747 -1.57 -8.36 8.75
CA THR A 747 -2.12 -9.72 8.60
C THR A 747 -1.12 -10.77 9.09
N ARG A 748 0.16 -10.67 8.70
CA ARG A 748 1.24 -11.55 9.15
C ARG A 748 1.48 -11.45 10.67
N LYS A 749 1.33 -10.27 11.29
CA LYS A 749 1.38 -10.11 12.76
C LYS A 749 0.22 -10.85 13.46
N ARG A 750 -1.01 -10.72 12.97
CA ARG A 750 -2.18 -11.46 13.49
C ARG A 750 -2.03 -12.97 13.29
N TRP A 751 -1.54 -13.40 12.12
CA TRP A 751 -1.25 -14.80 11.81
C TRP A 751 -0.20 -15.40 12.76
N VAL A 752 0.94 -14.72 12.97
CA VAL A 752 1.98 -15.18 13.90
C VAL A 752 1.43 -15.29 15.34
N ALA A 753 0.53 -14.40 15.77
CA ALA A 753 -0.14 -14.54 17.07
C ALA A 753 -1.02 -15.81 17.16
N VAL A 754 -1.78 -16.14 16.11
CA VAL A 754 -2.56 -17.40 16.02
C VAL A 754 -1.62 -18.63 16.01
N VAL A 755 -0.50 -18.56 15.29
CA VAL A 755 0.51 -19.62 15.24
C VAL A 755 1.13 -19.89 16.61
N TYR A 756 1.47 -18.84 17.37
CA TYR A 756 1.95 -19.00 18.76
C TYR A 756 0.85 -19.49 19.70
N LEU A 757 -0.41 -19.06 19.53
CA LEU A 757 -1.54 -19.56 20.31
C LEU A 757 -1.79 -21.06 20.05
N MET A 758 -1.71 -21.51 18.80
CA MET A 758 -1.90 -22.93 18.47
C MET A 758 -0.69 -23.80 18.86
N THR A 759 0.54 -23.29 18.75
CA THR A 759 1.78 -24.04 19.07
C THR A 759 2.31 -23.78 20.49
N TRP A 760 1.46 -23.26 21.39
CA TRP A 760 1.84 -22.83 22.75
C TRP A 760 2.47 -23.94 23.60
N PHE A 761 1.98 -25.17 23.45
CA PHE A 761 2.44 -26.36 24.16
C PHE A 761 3.82 -26.87 23.70
N VAL A 762 4.39 -26.30 22.62
CA VAL A 762 5.75 -26.57 22.16
C VAL A 762 6.65 -25.38 22.50
N PRO A 763 7.27 -25.32 23.69
CA PRO A 763 8.18 -24.23 24.05
C PRO A 763 9.46 -24.21 23.21
N ASP A 764 10.03 -23.01 23.06
CA ASP A 764 11.11 -22.68 22.12
C ASP A 764 12.44 -23.45 22.38
N PHE A 765 12.62 -24.00 23.58
CA PHE A 765 13.80 -24.81 23.94
C PHE A 765 13.74 -26.23 23.37
N LEU A 766 12.56 -26.87 23.33
CA LEU A 766 12.41 -28.23 22.76
C LEU A 766 12.72 -28.23 21.27
N ILE A 767 12.29 -27.19 20.55
CA ILE A 767 12.54 -27.03 19.11
C ILE A 767 14.05 -26.83 18.83
N ARG A 768 14.79 -26.20 19.75
CA ARG A 768 16.25 -26.09 19.68
C ARG A 768 16.97 -27.40 20.01
N LEU A 769 16.59 -28.04 21.12
CA LEU A 769 17.32 -29.19 21.68
C LEU A 769 17.02 -30.50 20.93
N ILE A 770 15.73 -30.80 20.69
CA ILE A 770 15.27 -32.02 20.01
C ILE A 770 15.21 -31.79 18.50
N GLY A 771 14.70 -30.63 18.09
CA GLY A 771 14.52 -30.31 16.66
C GLY A 771 15.79 -29.88 15.92
N ARG A 772 16.95 -29.75 16.59
CA ARG A 772 18.24 -29.29 16.03
C ARG A 772 18.16 -27.99 15.19
N MET A 773 17.18 -27.12 15.45
CA MET A 773 16.96 -25.86 14.71
C MET A 773 17.44 -24.65 15.54
N PRO A 774 18.69 -24.18 15.42
CA PRO A 774 19.18 -23.05 16.22
C PRO A 774 18.61 -21.70 15.76
N ARG A 775 18.45 -21.51 14.44
CA ARG A 775 18.04 -20.26 13.80
C ARG A 775 16.59 -19.88 14.16
N LYS A 776 16.31 -18.58 14.33
CA LYS A 776 15.01 -18.05 14.75
C LYS A 776 13.92 -18.33 13.72
N ASP A 777 14.24 -18.10 12.45
CA ASP A 777 13.26 -18.01 11.35
C ASP A 777 12.83 -19.38 10.86
N VAL A 778 13.75 -20.34 10.88
CA VAL A 778 13.47 -21.77 10.63
C VAL A 778 12.47 -22.31 11.67
N ARG A 779 12.61 -21.93 12.94
CA ARG A 779 11.66 -22.31 14.01
C ARG A 779 10.29 -21.63 13.84
N ILE A 780 10.25 -20.38 13.38
CA ILE A 780 8.99 -19.69 13.06
C ILE A 780 8.29 -20.38 11.88
N ALA A 781 9.01 -20.63 10.78
CA ALA A 781 8.46 -21.34 9.62
C ALA A 781 8.01 -22.78 9.94
N TRP A 782 8.68 -23.46 10.88
CA TRP A 782 8.24 -24.75 11.41
C TRP A 782 6.94 -24.62 12.23
N ARG A 783 6.83 -23.62 13.12
CA ARG A 783 5.59 -23.34 13.86
C ARG A 783 4.43 -23.01 12.91
N GLU A 784 4.65 -22.19 11.88
CA GLU A 784 3.64 -21.84 10.88
C GLU A 784 3.15 -23.09 10.13
N LYS A 785 4.05 -23.96 9.68
CA LYS A 785 3.70 -25.25 9.05
C LYS A 785 2.93 -26.18 10.00
N LEU A 786 3.33 -26.27 11.28
CA LEU A 786 2.64 -27.08 12.27
C LEU A 786 1.24 -26.53 12.57
N ALA A 787 1.07 -25.21 12.69
CA ALA A 787 -0.23 -24.58 12.88
C ALA A 787 -1.17 -24.85 11.69
N ILE A 788 -0.68 -24.73 10.45
CA ILE A 788 -1.45 -25.09 9.24
C ILE A 788 -1.85 -26.57 9.26
N ASN A 789 -0.94 -27.47 9.60
CA ASN A 789 -1.22 -28.91 9.73
C ASN A 789 -2.31 -29.17 10.79
N MET A 790 -2.21 -28.55 11.98
CA MET A 790 -3.21 -28.68 13.03
C MET A 790 -4.58 -28.09 12.64
N MET A 791 -4.63 -26.97 11.90
CA MET A 791 -5.90 -26.46 11.35
C MET A 791 -6.51 -27.41 10.32
N ILE A 792 -5.70 -28.06 9.49
CA ILE A 792 -6.16 -29.07 8.53
C ILE A 792 -6.74 -30.27 9.29
N TRP A 793 -6.03 -30.82 10.28
CA TRP A 793 -6.55 -31.93 11.10
C TRP A 793 -7.83 -31.56 11.85
N LEU A 794 -7.90 -30.37 12.45
CA LEU A 794 -9.09 -29.90 13.17
C LEU A 794 -10.28 -29.69 12.20
N SER A 795 -10.04 -29.15 11.00
CA SER A 795 -11.06 -29.01 9.96
C SER A 795 -11.55 -30.36 9.42
N CYS A 796 -10.64 -31.29 9.16
CA CYS A 796 -10.99 -32.66 8.76
C CYS A 796 -11.77 -33.40 9.87
N LEU A 797 -11.36 -33.27 11.13
CA LEU A 797 -12.06 -33.86 12.27
C LEU A 797 -13.44 -33.23 12.48
N PHE A 798 -13.58 -31.92 12.28
CA PHE A 798 -14.86 -31.20 12.28
C PHE A 798 -15.79 -31.72 11.17
N VAL A 799 -15.29 -31.89 9.94
CA VAL A 799 -16.06 -32.45 8.82
C VAL A 799 -16.46 -33.91 9.10
N VAL A 800 -15.55 -34.74 9.62
CA VAL A 800 -15.86 -36.13 10.03
C VAL A 800 -16.90 -36.16 11.16
N PHE A 801 -16.82 -35.26 12.13
CA PHE A 801 -17.84 -35.12 13.18
C PHE A 801 -19.21 -34.79 12.56
N PHE A 802 -19.31 -33.81 11.66
CA PHE A 802 -20.57 -33.41 11.05
C PHE A 802 -21.15 -34.42 10.05
N ILE A 803 -20.33 -35.26 9.43
CA ILE A 803 -20.78 -36.33 8.51
C ILE A 803 -21.13 -37.63 9.24
N VAL A 804 -20.37 -38.03 10.27
CA VAL A 804 -20.47 -39.38 10.87
C VAL A 804 -21.11 -39.38 12.27
N ILE A 805 -20.84 -38.35 13.08
CA ILE A 805 -21.22 -38.32 14.51
C ILE A 805 -22.51 -37.52 14.69
N PHE A 806 -22.59 -36.33 14.11
CA PHE A 806 -23.74 -35.43 14.22
C PHE A 806 -25.06 -36.05 13.74
N PRO A 807 -25.13 -36.79 12.60
CA PRO A 807 -26.38 -37.42 12.17
C PRO A 807 -26.81 -38.55 13.12
N LYS A 808 -25.86 -39.35 13.64
CA LYS A 808 -26.14 -40.41 14.63
C LYS A 808 -26.58 -39.87 15.98
N LEU A 809 -26.16 -38.64 16.33
CA LEU A 809 -26.55 -37.96 17.57
C LEU A 809 -27.97 -37.35 17.47
N ILE A 810 -28.39 -36.89 16.30
CA ILE A 810 -29.74 -36.33 16.06
C ILE A 810 -30.77 -37.42 15.73
N CYS A 811 -30.38 -38.44 14.97
CA CYS A 811 -31.20 -39.56 14.55
C CYS A 811 -30.50 -40.88 14.91
N PRO A 812 -30.71 -41.42 16.13
CA PRO A 812 -30.15 -42.71 16.52
C PRO A 812 -30.78 -43.85 15.71
N THR A 813 -29.99 -44.88 15.42
CA THR A 813 -30.43 -46.05 14.63
C THR A 813 -31.49 -46.86 15.37
N GLN A 814 -32.69 -46.97 14.79
CA GLN A 814 -33.79 -47.79 15.31
C GLN A 814 -33.92 -49.11 14.53
N HIS A 815 -33.97 -50.24 15.24
CA HIS A 815 -34.18 -51.58 14.66
C HIS A 815 -35.67 -51.85 14.48
N VAL A 816 -36.28 -51.16 13.52
CA VAL A 816 -37.73 -51.11 13.32
C VAL A 816 -38.06 -51.40 11.85
N PHE A 817 -38.96 -52.36 11.62
CA PHE A 817 -39.39 -52.82 10.30
C PHE A 817 -40.81 -52.36 10.00
N SER A 818 -41.04 -51.66 8.90
CA SER A 818 -42.40 -51.41 8.41
C SER A 818 -43.06 -52.70 7.91
N ALA A 819 -44.39 -52.70 7.78
CA ALA A 819 -45.15 -53.81 7.21
C ALA A 819 -44.66 -54.22 5.81
N ALA A 820 -44.28 -53.23 4.97
CA ALA A 820 -43.76 -53.47 3.64
C ALA A 820 -42.36 -54.11 3.67
N GLU A 821 -41.45 -53.60 4.52
CA GLU A 821 -40.12 -54.19 4.72
C GLU A 821 -40.25 -55.64 5.21
N LEU A 822 -41.07 -55.91 6.22
CA LEU A 822 -41.32 -57.28 6.70
C LEU A 822 -41.81 -58.19 5.57
N SER A 823 -42.79 -57.76 4.77
CA SER A 823 -43.32 -58.56 3.67
C SER A 823 -42.31 -58.87 2.54
N SER A 824 -41.19 -58.15 2.47
CA SER A 824 -40.09 -58.43 1.54
C SER A 824 -39.12 -59.50 2.04
N TYR A 825 -39.12 -59.82 3.34
CA TYR A 825 -38.34 -60.90 3.96
C TYR A 825 -39.13 -62.23 3.93
N ASP A 826 -39.62 -62.60 2.74
CA ASP A 826 -40.48 -63.75 2.49
C ASP A 826 -39.71 -65.07 2.26
N GLY A 827 -38.39 -65.05 2.41
CA GLY A 827 -37.49 -66.19 2.21
C GLY A 827 -37.25 -66.63 0.77
N LYS A 828 -37.73 -65.90 -0.25
CA LYS A 828 -37.51 -66.25 -1.68
C LYS A 828 -36.30 -65.55 -2.30
N SER A 829 -35.96 -64.35 -1.85
CA SER A 829 -34.84 -63.54 -2.39
C SER A 829 -33.93 -62.92 -1.32
N ALA A 830 -34.26 -63.06 -0.05
CA ALA A 830 -33.54 -62.51 1.09
C ALA A 830 -33.75 -63.41 2.33
N ASP A 831 -33.28 -62.98 3.51
CA ASP A 831 -33.61 -63.64 4.77
C ASP A 831 -35.12 -63.82 4.95
N ALA A 832 -35.50 -64.88 5.68
CA ALA A 832 -36.88 -65.13 6.09
C ALA A 832 -37.12 -64.57 7.50
N TYR A 833 -37.95 -63.53 7.64
CA TYR A 833 -38.31 -62.93 8.93
C TYR A 833 -39.81 -63.08 9.21
N ILE A 834 -40.20 -63.08 10.49
CA ILE A 834 -41.59 -63.27 10.94
C ILE A 834 -41.89 -62.31 12.09
N ALA A 835 -43.11 -61.76 12.15
CA ALA A 835 -43.56 -60.95 13.28
C ALA A 835 -44.47 -61.75 14.23
N ILE A 836 -44.31 -61.54 15.53
CA ILE A 836 -45.19 -62.05 16.60
C ILE A 836 -45.36 -60.91 17.61
N ARG A 837 -46.59 -60.41 17.80
CA ARG A 837 -46.94 -59.28 18.68
C ARG A 837 -45.99 -58.08 18.57
N GLY A 838 -45.80 -57.58 17.35
CA GLY A 838 -44.93 -56.44 17.09
C GLY A 838 -43.42 -56.69 17.29
N VAL A 839 -42.99 -57.93 17.53
CA VAL A 839 -41.58 -58.32 17.62
C VAL A 839 -41.18 -59.12 16.38
N VAL A 840 -40.08 -58.77 15.75
CA VAL A 840 -39.57 -59.40 14.53
C VAL A 840 -38.45 -60.39 14.86
N PHE A 841 -38.62 -61.63 14.40
CA PHE A 841 -37.71 -62.75 14.61
C PHE A 841 -37.14 -63.31 13.29
N ASP A 842 -35.97 -63.90 13.39
CA ASP A 842 -35.24 -64.57 12.32
C ASP A 842 -35.73 -66.01 12.12
N LEU A 843 -36.62 -66.20 11.15
CA LEU A 843 -37.16 -67.52 10.81
C LEU A 843 -36.15 -68.36 10.01
N SER A 844 -35.25 -67.70 9.27
CA SER A 844 -34.16 -68.35 8.53
C SER A 844 -33.24 -69.12 9.49
N SER A 845 -32.60 -68.42 10.42
CA SER A 845 -31.68 -69.07 11.36
C SER A 845 -32.40 -69.97 12.36
N PHE A 846 -33.63 -69.64 12.79
CA PHE A 846 -34.43 -70.52 13.65
C PHE A 846 -34.79 -71.85 12.97
N SER A 847 -35.20 -71.84 11.69
CA SER A 847 -35.58 -73.07 10.97
C SER A 847 -34.43 -74.10 10.87
N THR A 848 -33.17 -73.64 10.86
CA THR A 848 -31.99 -74.52 10.85
C THR A 848 -31.69 -75.19 12.20
N ARG A 849 -32.29 -74.69 13.29
CA ARG A 849 -32.00 -75.10 14.69
C ARG A 849 -33.26 -75.52 15.47
N HIS A 850 -34.40 -75.66 14.78
CA HIS A 850 -35.68 -76.01 15.39
C HIS A 850 -35.62 -77.39 16.06
N TYR A 851 -35.88 -77.44 17.37
CA TYR A 851 -35.94 -78.67 18.15
C TYR A 851 -37.35 -78.88 18.73
N PRO A 852 -37.98 -80.06 18.58
CA PRO A 852 -37.49 -81.21 17.80
C PRO A 852 -37.59 -80.98 16.29
N SER A 853 -36.75 -81.64 15.51
CA SER A 853 -36.61 -81.46 14.04
C SER A 853 -37.71 -82.15 13.21
N ILE A 854 -38.90 -82.34 13.78
CA ILE A 854 -40.03 -83.08 13.19
C ILE A 854 -40.74 -82.25 12.11
N ILE A 855 -40.67 -80.92 12.17
CA ILE A 855 -41.35 -80.00 11.25
C ILE A 855 -40.41 -79.65 10.08
N PRO A 856 -40.83 -79.85 8.81
CA PRO A 856 -40.02 -79.46 7.65
C PRO A 856 -39.76 -77.95 7.59
N GLN A 857 -38.52 -77.55 7.30
CA GLN A 857 -38.11 -76.14 7.17
C GLN A 857 -39.00 -75.35 6.20
N LYS A 858 -39.39 -75.96 5.08
CA LYS A 858 -40.31 -75.36 4.08
C LYS A 858 -41.70 -75.05 4.64
N SER A 859 -42.15 -75.77 5.68
CA SER A 859 -43.42 -75.50 6.37
C SER A 859 -43.29 -74.33 7.33
N LEU A 860 -42.13 -74.15 7.96
CA LEU A 860 -41.82 -72.97 8.77
C LEU A 860 -41.71 -71.72 7.88
N THR A 861 -40.84 -71.73 6.87
CA THR A 861 -40.61 -70.57 5.99
C THR A 861 -41.83 -70.14 5.18
N LYS A 862 -42.90 -70.95 5.12
CA LYS A 862 -44.22 -70.54 4.59
C LYS A 862 -44.82 -69.34 5.35
N TYR A 863 -44.44 -69.14 6.61
CA TYR A 863 -44.87 -68.03 7.46
C TYR A 863 -43.93 -66.81 7.42
N ALA A 864 -42.91 -66.82 6.55
CA ALA A 864 -42.02 -65.69 6.34
C ALA A 864 -42.77 -64.48 5.72
N GLY A 865 -42.41 -63.27 6.13
CA GLY A 865 -43.06 -62.01 5.72
C GLY A 865 -44.43 -61.75 6.36
N LEU A 866 -44.90 -62.61 7.28
CA LEU A 866 -46.22 -62.50 7.91
C LEU A 866 -46.17 -62.07 9.39
N ASP A 867 -47.29 -61.51 9.87
CA ASP A 867 -47.62 -61.43 11.29
C ASP A 867 -48.32 -62.72 11.73
N ALA A 868 -47.62 -63.53 12.52
CA ALA A 868 -48.11 -64.79 13.08
C ALA A 868 -48.72 -64.63 14.49
N THR A 869 -49.08 -63.41 14.92
CA THR A 869 -49.79 -63.20 16.20
C THR A 869 -51.05 -64.08 16.35
N GLY A 870 -51.78 -64.33 15.25
CA GLY A 870 -52.93 -65.23 15.23
C GLY A 870 -52.62 -66.70 15.54
N LEU A 871 -51.37 -67.14 15.30
CA LEU A 871 -50.89 -68.52 15.48
C LEU A 871 -50.58 -68.85 16.95
N PHE A 872 -50.42 -67.85 17.81
CA PHE A 872 -50.05 -68.00 19.23
C PHE A 872 -51.16 -67.48 20.16
N PRO A 873 -52.12 -68.34 20.54
CA PRO A 873 -53.04 -68.07 21.64
C PRO A 873 -52.29 -67.77 22.94
N ILE A 874 -52.91 -67.00 23.83
CA ILE A 874 -52.32 -66.60 25.11
C ILE A 874 -53.29 -66.77 26.27
N GLN A 875 -52.76 -66.98 27.47
CA GLN A 875 -53.52 -66.98 28.70
C GLN A 875 -53.48 -65.59 29.35
N VAL A 876 -54.64 -64.92 29.46
CA VAL A 876 -54.72 -63.52 29.94
C VAL A 876 -54.19 -63.39 31.38
N SER A 877 -54.55 -64.33 32.25
CA SER A 877 -54.15 -64.35 33.67
C SER A 877 -52.65 -64.58 33.92
N ALA A 878 -51.90 -65.09 32.94
CA ALA A 878 -50.44 -65.24 33.03
C ALA A 878 -49.69 -63.96 32.64
N LEU A 879 -50.30 -63.17 31.74
CA LEU A 879 -49.68 -61.99 31.12
C LEU A 879 -50.10 -60.66 31.74
N CYS A 880 -51.15 -60.65 32.57
CA CYS A 880 -51.72 -59.45 33.16
C CYS A 880 -52.25 -59.71 34.57
N GLN A 881 -51.93 -58.81 35.50
CA GLN A 881 -52.36 -58.87 36.91
C GLN A 881 -53.68 -58.12 37.18
N GLY A 882 -54.22 -57.44 36.17
CA GLY A 882 -55.45 -56.67 36.28
C GLY A 882 -55.41 -55.56 37.34
N THR A 883 -56.59 -55.06 37.72
CA THR A 883 -56.75 -54.06 38.78
C THR A 883 -56.51 -54.65 40.17
N THR A 884 -57.00 -55.86 40.40
CA THR A 884 -57.03 -56.61 41.67
C THR A 884 -55.72 -57.32 42.05
N GLY A 885 -54.76 -57.46 41.14
CA GLY A 885 -53.49 -58.18 41.37
C GLY A 885 -53.46 -59.60 40.81
N SER A 886 -54.61 -60.19 40.53
CA SER A 886 -54.80 -61.44 39.78
C SER A 886 -56.06 -61.36 38.91
N ILE A 887 -56.12 -62.21 37.87
CA ILE A 887 -57.26 -62.38 36.96
C ILE A 887 -57.63 -63.86 36.94
N ASP A 888 -58.92 -64.18 36.88
CA ASP A 888 -59.41 -65.55 36.77
C ASP A 888 -58.98 -66.22 35.45
N PRO A 889 -58.52 -67.48 35.45
CA PRO A 889 -58.06 -68.17 34.24
C PRO A 889 -59.11 -68.37 33.13
N SER A 890 -60.40 -68.31 33.46
CA SER A 890 -61.49 -68.41 32.47
C SER A 890 -61.66 -67.14 31.61
N VAL A 891 -61.07 -66.01 32.02
CA VAL A 891 -61.14 -64.75 31.26
C VAL A 891 -60.23 -64.78 30.04
N GLN A 892 -60.83 -64.59 28.87
CA GLN A 892 -60.18 -64.65 27.56
C GLN A 892 -60.42 -63.36 26.76
N LEU A 893 -59.43 -62.99 25.93
CA LEU A 893 -59.44 -61.81 25.07
C LEU A 893 -59.25 -62.22 23.61
N ASP A 894 -60.03 -61.65 22.70
CA ASP A 894 -59.80 -61.75 21.26
C ASP A 894 -58.50 -61.01 20.87
N TYR A 895 -57.46 -61.79 20.58
CA TYR A 895 -56.12 -61.32 20.23
C TYR A 895 -55.89 -61.24 18.71
N THR A 896 -56.92 -61.40 17.87
CA THR A 896 -56.75 -61.36 16.41
C THR A 896 -56.39 -59.96 15.93
N SER A 897 -55.20 -59.79 15.34
CA SER A 897 -54.75 -58.54 14.74
C SER A 897 -55.68 -58.15 13.58
N THR A 898 -56.05 -56.88 13.49
CA THR A 898 -56.96 -56.40 12.43
C THR A 898 -56.18 -56.15 11.15
N ASN A 899 -56.54 -56.86 10.07
CA ASN A 899 -55.94 -56.66 8.77
C ASN A 899 -56.45 -55.34 8.16
N VAL A 900 -55.60 -54.30 8.19
CA VAL A 900 -55.93 -52.96 7.73
C VAL A 900 -54.81 -52.48 6.81
N THR A 901 -55.16 -51.79 5.72
CA THR A 901 -54.23 -51.16 4.76
C THR A 901 -53.06 -50.42 5.46
N GLY A 902 -51.89 -51.07 5.55
CA GLY A 902 -50.68 -50.57 6.24
C GLY A 902 -50.18 -51.41 7.42
N SER A 903 -50.96 -52.40 7.91
CA SER A 903 -50.48 -53.44 8.82
C SER A 903 -49.68 -54.51 8.07
N ALA A 904 -48.93 -55.33 8.79
CA ALA A 904 -48.36 -56.56 8.24
C ALA A 904 -49.48 -57.52 7.78
N SER A 905 -49.17 -58.38 6.80
CA SER A 905 -50.06 -59.44 6.35
C SER A 905 -50.18 -60.53 7.42
N THR A 906 -51.35 -60.64 8.03
CA THR A 906 -51.63 -61.54 9.16
C THR A 906 -51.89 -62.97 8.73
N VAL A 907 -51.42 -63.95 9.52
CA VAL A 907 -51.87 -65.36 9.42
C VAL A 907 -53.37 -65.45 9.72
N SER A 908 -54.09 -66.39 9.07
CA SER A 908 -55.51 -66.59 9.32
C SER A 908 -55.76 -66.99 10.79
N SER A 909 -56.79 -66.41 11.40
CA SER A 909 -57.25 -66.78 12.75
C SER A 909 -57.82 -68.20 12.86
N THR A 910 -57.94 -68.91 11.73
CA THR A 910 -58.39 -70.30 11.63
C THR A 910 -57.33 -71.24 11.03
N ASP A 911 -56.03 -70.89 11.13
CA ASP A 911 -54.95 -71.79 10.70
C ASP A 911 -54.95 -73.07 11.56
N ALA A 912 -54.98 -74.24 10.91
CA ALA A 912 -54.99 -75.54 11.57
C ALA A 912 -53.76 -75.80 12.47
N ASN A 913 -52.67 -75.03 12.31
CA ASN A 913 -51.49 -75.15 13.16
C ASN A 913 -51.64 -74.43 14.52
N ALA A 914 -52.59 -73.50 14.68
CA ALA A 914 -52.78 -72.75 15.94
C ALA A 914 -53.14 -73.65 17.13
N GLN A 915 -53.75 -74.83 16.88
CA GLN A 915 -54.07 -75.82 17.91
C GLN A 915 -52.83 -76.35 18.64
N TYR A 916 -51.65 -76.38 18.00
CA TYR A 916 -50.40 -76.86 18.60
C TYR A 916 -49.71 -75.82 19.50
N HIS A 917 -50.32 -74.65 19.64
CA HIS A 917 -49.85 -73.55 20.49
C HIS A 917 -50.92 -73.08 21.48
N ASP A 918 -52.07 -73.75 21.54
CA ASP A 918 -53.20 -73.41 22.40
C ASP A 918 -53.13 -74.11 23.78
N PHE A 919 -52.28 -73.59 24.67
CA PHE A 919 -52.10 -74.11 26.03
C PHE A 919 -52.93 -73.35 27.10
N ARG A 920 -54.09 -72.81 26.72
CA ARG A 920 -54.95 -72.00 27.61
C ARG A 920 -55.69 -72.83 28.66
N ALA A 921 -56.16 -72.18 29.71
CA ALA A 921 -56.68 -72.83 30.93
C ALA A 921 -57.87 -73.80 30.72
N PHE A 922 -58.63 -73.67 29.64
CA PHE A 922 -59.76 -74.54 29.30
C PHE A 922 -59.38 -75.75 28.42
N LYS A 923 -58.08 -75.98 28.18
CA LYS A 923 -57.54 -77.13 27.42
C LYS A 923 -56.98 -78.20 28.35
N ASN A 924 -57.01 -79.45 27.87
CA ASN A 924 -56.52 -80.63 28.61
C ASN A 924 -54.99 -80.63 28.84
N ASP A 925 -54.24 -79.77 28.15
CA ASP A 925 -52.82 -79.49 28.39
C ASP A 925 -52.66 -77.97 28.61
N SER A 926 -52.88 -77.51 29.84
CA SER A 926 -52.83 -76.11 30.24
C SER A 926 -51.41 -75.73 30.70
N ARG A 927 -50.81 -74.73 30.06
CA ARG A 927 -49.44 -74.23 30.37
C ARG A 927 -49.43 -72.70 30.30
N PRO A 928 -49.82 -71.99 31.38
CA PRO A 928 -50.07 -70.55 31.34
C PRO A 928 -48.87 -69.73 30.87
N ASP A 929 -47.66 -70.07 31.32
CA ASP A 929 -46.44 -69.31 31.05
C ASP A 929 -45.72 -69.70 29.75
N TRP A 930 -46.14 -70.78 29.07
CA TRP A 930 -45.42 -71.35 27.91
C TRP A 930 -45.11 -70.32 26.83
N TYR A 931 -46.07 -69.44 26.52
CA TYR A 931 -45.87 -68.36 25.54
C TYR A 931 -44.75 -67.39 25.97
N ILE A 932 -44.69 -67.04 27.26
CA ILE A 932 -43.64 -66.16 27.81
C ILE A 932 -42.29 -66.85 27.72
N GLU A 933 -42.21 -68.14 28.09
CA GLU A 933 -40.98 -68.92 28.00
C GLU A 933 -40.45 -69.01 26.56
N GLN A 934 -41.32 -69.29 25.58
CA GLN A 934 -40.90 -69.33 24.16
C GLN A 934 -40.45 -67.95 23.66
N MET A 935 -41.16 -66.87 24.02
CA MET A 935 -40.73 -65.51 23.65
C MET A 935 -39.40 -65.11 24.32
N ILE A 936 -39.16 -65.54 25.56
CA ILE A 936 -37.88 -65.33 26.26
C ILE A 936 -36.77 -66.14 25.59
N MET A 937 -37.02 -67.40 25.21
CA MET A 937 -36.06 -68.24 24.48
C MET A 937 -35.69 -67.60 23.13
N LEU A 938 -36.68 -67.26 22.29
CA LEU A 938 -36.44 -66.64 20.99
C LEU A 938 -35.66 -65.32 21.08
N ARG A 939 -35.95 -64.49 22.09
CA ARG A 939 -35.22 -63.24 22.34
C ARG A 939 -33.79 -63.47 22.84
N LYS A 940 -33.57 -64.40 23.77
CA LYS A 940 -32.24 -64.67 24.36
C LYS A 940 -31.32 -65.49 23.46
N SER A 941 -31.87 -66.36 22.60
CA SER A 941 -31.08 -67.22 21.69
C SER A 941 -30.60 -66.52 20.40
N GLY A 942 -30.75 -65.19 20.30
CA GLY A 942 -30.21 -64.40 19.19
C GLY A 942 -31.10 -64.34 17.94
N TYR A 943 -32.32 -64.89 17.98
CA TYR A 943 -33.26 -64.83 16.85
C TYR A 943 -34.02 -63.50 16.76
N TYR A 944 -33.96 -62.63 17.78
CA TYR A 944 -34.57 -61.30 17.74
C TYR A 944 -33.84 -60.35 16.78
N LYS A 945 -34.59 -59.66 15.90
CA LYS A 945 -34.06 -58.69 14.93
C LYS A 945 -34.51 -57.25 15.16
N GLY A 946 -35.66 -57.03 15.80
CA GLY A 946 -36.24 -55.70 16.00
C GLY A 946 -37.73 -55.71 16.30
N HIS A 947 -38.38 -54.57 16.10
CA HIS A 947 -39.81 -54.36 16.29
C HIS A 947 -40.54 -54.01 14.99
N LEU A 948 -41.86 -54.22 14.93
CA LEU A 948 -42.71 -53.71 13.85
C LEU A 948 -42.89 -52.19 14.02
N GLY A 949 -42.89 -51.43 12.92
CA GLY A 949 -42.89 -49.98 12.93
C GLY A 949 -44.16 -49.35 12.36
N TYR A 950 -44.87 -48.59 13.19
CA TYR A 950 -46.01 -47.76 12.75
C TYR A 950 -45.68 -46.28 12.87
N THR A 951 -45.77 -45.53 11.77
CA THR A 951 -45.55 -44.07 11.81
C THR A 951 -46.69 -43.39 12.59
N ALA A 952 -46.39 -42.29 13.30
CA ALA A 952 -47.42 -41.51 14.00
C ALA A 952 -48.54 -40.98 13.06
N LYS A 953 -48.22 -40.77 11.76
CA LYS A 953 -49.21 -40.46 10.72
C LYS A 953 -50.19 -41.62 10.49
N TYR A 954 -49.67 -42.86 10.46
CA TYR A 954 -50.48 -44.07 10.32
C TYR A 954 -51.37 -44.34 11.54
N VAL A 955 -50.84 -44.24 12.76
CA VAL A 955 -51.62 -44.39 14.00
C VAL A 955 -52.78 -43.37 14.06
N LYS A 956 -52.54 -42.12 13.68
CA LYS A 956 -53.58 -41.08 13.55
C LYS A 956 -54.59 -41.36 12.42
N SER A 957 -54.22 -42.14 11.40
CA SER A 957 -55.13 -42.57 10.33
C SER A 957 -56.01 -43.76 10.74
N LEU A 958 -55.48 -44.67 11.57
CA LEU A 958 -56.22 -45.79 12.15
C LEU A 958 -57.31 -45.29 13.09
N ALA A 959 -57.00 -44.35 13.99
CA ALA A 959 -57.98 -43.76 14.90
C ALA A 959 -59.21 -43.12 14.21
N LYS A 960 -59.07 -42.64 12.96
CA LYS A 960 -60.21 -42.17 12.14
C LYS A 960 -61.15 -43.28 11.69
N LYS A 961 -60.68 -44.55 11.66
CA LYS A 961 -61.46 -45.75 11.35
C LYS A 961 -62.09 -46.39 12.61
N LEU A 962 -62.31 -45.60 13.67
CA LEU A 962 -62.89 -46.02 14.96
C LEU A 962 -62.05 -47.02 15.78
N SER A 963 -60.76 -47.21 15.49
CA SER A 963 -59.87 -48.02 16.34
C SER A 963 -59.42 -47.26 17.58
N SER A 964 -59.49 -47.87 18.77
CA SER A 964 -59.00 -47.34 20.04
C SER A 964 -57.49 -47.56 20.21
N ILE A 965 -56.70 -46.89 19.37
CA ILE A 965 -55.24 -47.02 19.28
C ILE A 965 -54.52 -45.79 19.87
N GLY A 966 -53.39 -45.99 20.54
CA GLY A 966 -52.65 -44.89 21.19
C GLY A 966 -51.15 -45.17 21.32
N ILE A 967 -50.38 -44.11 21.58
CA ILE A 967 -48.92 -44.17 21.76
C ILE A 967 -48.58 -43.85 23.23
N ILE A 968 -47.77 -44.68 23.90
CA ILE A 968 -47.21 -44.38 25.24
C ILE A 968 -45.73 -44.75 25.24
N ASP A 969 -44.85 -43.87 25.71
CA ASP A 969 -43.39 -44.07 25.78
C ASP A 969 -42.74 -44.50 24.43
N GLY A 970 -43.30 -44.08 23.30
CA GLY A 970 -42.84 -44.46 21.96
C GLY A 970 -43.31 -45.84 21.46
N LYS A 971 -44.05 -46.59 22.27
CA LYS A 971 -44.73 -47.83 21.88
C LYS A 971 -46.17 -47.56 21.43
N VAL A 972 -46.71 -48.41 20.55
CA VAL A 972 -48.08 -48.34 20.02
C VAL A 972 -48.91 -49.49 20.58
N TYR A 973 -50.06 -49.14 21.17
CA TYR A 973 -51.00 -50.07 21.77
C TYR A 973 -52.38 -49.97 21.11
N ASP A 974 -53.00 -51.12 20.83
CA ASP A 974 -54.35 -51.21 20.27
C ASP A 974 -55.30 -51.86 21.28
N MET A 975 -56.23 -51.05 21.82
CA MET A 975 -57.28 -51.53 22.72
C MET A 975 -58.63 -51.76 22.01
N THR A 976 -58.70 -51.66 20.67
CA THR A 976 -59.95 -51.72 19.90
C THR A 976 -60.78 -52.97 20.24
N LYS A 977 -60.16 -54.15 20.27
CA LYS A 977 -60.83 -55.42 20.62
C LYS A 977 -61.38 -55.44 22.06
N TYR A 978 -60.67 -54.82 23.00
CA TYR A 978 -61.12 -54.73 24.40
C TYR A 978 -62.31 -53.78 24.52
N VAL A 979 -62.22 -52.60 23.90
CA VAL A 979 -63.29 -51.58 23.87
C VAL A 979 -64.53 -52.09 23.14
N SER A 980 -64.37 -52.88 22.07
CA SER A 980 -65.49 -53.46 21.31
C SER A 980 -66.12 -54.70 21.98
N GLY A 981 -65.81 -54.98 23.26
CA GLY A 981 -66.39 -56.11 23.99
C GLY A 981 -65.84 -57.49 23.60
N GLY A 982 -64.64 -57.58 23.01
CA GLY A 982 -63.95 -58.83 22.64
C GLY A 982 -63.43 -59.66 23.82
N ARG A 983 -64.10 -59.58 24.98
CA ARG A 983 -63.76 -60.24 26.25
C ARG A 983 -64.79 -61.34 26.49
N ARG A 984 -64.35 -62.56 26.82
CA ARG A 984 -65.25 -63.72 26.99
C ARG A 984 -64.79 -64.58 28.16
N ILE A 985 -65.74 -65.21 28.83
CA ILE A 985 -65.47 -66.30 29.79
C ILE A 985 -65.51 -67.62 29.01
N ILE A 986 -64.46 -68.43 29.12
CA ILE A 986 -64.38 -69.77 28.53
C ILE A 986 -63.82 -70.72 29.61
N VAL A 987 -64.60 -71.75 29.93
CA VAL A 987 -64.25 -72.83 30.87
C VAL A 987 -64.06 -74.15 30.13
N ALA A 988 -63.57 -75.20 30.80
CA ALA A 988 -63.38 -76.51 30.18
C ALA A 988 -64.73 -77.20 29.86
N GLU A 989 -64.70 -78.20 28.98
CA GLU A 989 -65.89 -78.94 28.54
C GLU A 989 -66.45 -79.82 29.68
N GLY A 990 -67.36 -79.23 30.47
CA GLY A 990 -68.02 -79.85 31.61
C GLY A 990 -68.24 -78.90 32.80
N ASP A 991 -67.48 -77.81 32.88
CA ASP A 991 -67.53 -76.86 34.00
C ASP A 991 -68.69 -75.85 33.89
N THR A 992 -69.22 -75.41 35.04
CA THR A 992 -70.20 -74.32 35.11
C THR A 992 -69.52 -72.96 34.96
N VAL A 993 -70.01 -72.12 34.05
CA VAL A 993 -69.52 -70.75 33.83
C VAL A 993 -69.67 -69.91 35.11
N PRO A 994 -68.59 -69.34 35.70
CA PRO A 994 -68.68 -68.49 36.87
C PRO A 994 -69.45 -67.20 36.60
N SER A 995 -70.48 -66.91 37.41
CA SER A 995 -71.34 -65.72 37.25
C SER A 995 -70.86 -64.47 38.00
N ASP A 996 -69.88 -64.61 38.89
CA ASP A 996 -69.37 -63.55 39.78
C ASP A 996 -67.98 -63.03 39.39
N VAL A 997 -67.50 -63.42 38.19
CA VAL A 997 -66.17 -63.06 37.68
C VAL A 997 -66.26 -61.85 36.74
N SER A 998 -65.58 -60.76 37.11
CA SER A 998 -65.45 -59.59 36.23
C SER A 998 -64.51 -59.88 35.05
N VAL A 999 -65.00 -59.67 33.83
CA VAL A 999 -64.18 -59.67 32.60
C VAL A 999 -63.41 -58.35 32.39
N ASP A 1000 -63.66 -57.34 33.22
CA ASP A 1000 -63.11 -55.99 33.09
C ASP A 1000 -61.84 -55.83 33.93
N PHE A 1001 -60.74 -56.39 33.44
CA PHE A 1001 -59.44 -56.40 34.12
C PHE A 1001 -58.62 -55.11 33.95
N MET A 1002 -58.95 -54.23 33.01
CA MET A 1002 -58.30 -52.92 32.84
C MET A 1002 -59.04 -51.82 33.61
N SER A 1003 -58.31 -50.90 34.23
CA SER A 1003 -58.87 -49.73 34.92
C SER A 1003 -59.70 -48.85 33.96
N PRO A 1004 -60.92 -48.42 34.34
CA PRO A 1004 -61.78 -47.64 33.46
C PRO A 1004 -61.13 -46.33 33.00
N LEU A 1005 -60.35 -45.66 33.86
CA LEU A 1005 -59.63 -44.43 33.51
C LEU A 1005 -58.56 -44.64 32.40
N VAL A 1006 -58.03 -45.86 32.28
CA VAL A 1006 -57.14 -46.24 31.17
C VAL A 1006 -57.93 -46.48 29.89
N VAL A 1007 -59.08 -47.15 29.99
CA VAL A 1007 -59.97 -47.40 28.85
C VAL A 1007 -60.50 -46.06 28.29
N ASP A 1008 -60.96 -45.17 29.16
CA ASP A 1008 -61.40 -43.81 28.82
C ASP A 1008 -60.32 -43.01 28.08
N LEU A 1009 -59.05 -43.14 28.49
CA LEU A 1009 -57.94 -42.44 27.84
C LEU A 1009 -57.80 -42.86 26.36
N PHE A 1010 -57.84 -44.17 26.09
CA PHE A 1010 -57.76 -44.71 24.73
C PHE A 1010 -59.02 -44.42 23.90
N GLN A 1011 -60.21 -44.35 24.51
CA GLN A 1011 -61.43 -43.93 23.82
C GLN A 1011 -61.41 -42.42 23.48
N GLN A 1012 -61.16 -41.55 24.47
CA GLN A 1012 -61.29 -40.10 24.32
C GLN A 1012 -60.15 -39.43 23.55
N LYS A 1013 -58.96 -40.03 23.50
CA LYS A 1013 -57.73 -39.41 22.96
C LYS A 1013 -57.02 -40.26 21.89
N SER A 1014 -57.70 -41.26 21.30
CA SER A 1014 -57.18 -42.14 20.25
C SER A 1014 -56.41 -41.40 19.14
N GLY A 1015 -55.38 -42.04 18.59
CA GLY A 1015 -54.57 -41.53 17.48
C GLY A 1015 -53.57 -40.44 17.85
N LYS A 1016 -53.21 -40.33 19.13
CA LYS A 1016 -52.27 -39.35 19.69
C LYS A 1016 -51.20 -40.02 20.55
N ASP A 1017 -50.18 -39.24 20.87
CA ASP A 1017 -49.30 -39.51 22.01
C ASP A 1017 -50.09 -39.28 23.32
N LEU A 1018 -50.18 -40.35 24.11
CA LEU A 1018 -50.86 -40.43 25.38
C LEU A 1018 -49.89 -40.32 26.57
N THR A 1019 -48.58 -40.33 26.35
CA THR A 1019 -47.54 -40.43 27.40
C THR A 1019 -47.70 -39.41 28.52
N HIS A 1020 -47.97 -38.15 28.17
CA HIS A 1020 -48.23 -37.10 29.16
C HIS A 1020 -49.50 -37.37 29.98
N TYR A 1021 -50.58 -37.81 29.33
CA TYR A 1021 -51.85 -38.11 29.98
C TYR A 1021 -51.78 -39.40 30.81
N TRP A 1022 -50.97 -40.38 30.39
CA TRP A 1022 -50.66 -41.60 31.15
C TRP A 1022 -49.97 -41.29 32.47
N ASN A 1023 -48.96 -40.40 32.45
CA ASN A 1023 -48.25 -39.99 33.65
C ASN A 1023 -49.08 -39.06 34.55
N ALA A 1024 -50.08 -38.36 33.99
CA ALA A 1024 -51.03 -37.51 34.70
C ALA A 1024 -52.31 -38.22 35.17
N LEU A 1025 -52.49 -39.52 34.91
CA LEU A 1025 -53.67 -40.29 35.33
C LEU A 1025 -53.71 -40.44 36.85
N ALA A 1026 -54.88 -40.18 37.46
CA ALA A 1026 -55.15 -40.30 38.90
C ALA A 1026 -55.30 -41.77 39.36
N ILE A 1027 -54.23 -42.54 39.22
CA ILE A 1027 -54.07 -43.93 39.67
C ILE A 1027 -52.76 -44.06 40.46
N SER A 1028 -52.70 -44.97 41.43
CA SER A 1028 -51.44 -45.23 42.16
C SER A 1028 -50.36 -45.81 41.25
N ASP A 1029 -49.08 -45.58 41.57
CA ASP A 1029 -47.97 -46.07 40.75
C ASP A 1029 -47.91 -47.62 40.67
N GLU A 1030 -48.39 -48.31 41.71
CA GLU A 1030 -48.55 -49.77 41.71
C GLU A 1030 -49.62 -50.22 40.70
N MET A 1031 -50.79 -49.57 40.69
CA MET A 1031 -51.85 -49.80 39.70
C MET A 1031 -51.37 -49.45 38.29
N ARG A 1032 -50.65 -48.33 38.14
CA ARG A 1032 -50.04 -47.88 36.89
C ARG A 1032 -49.03 -48.91 36.36
N SER A 1033 -48.24 -49.53 37.24
CA SER A 1033 -47.32 -50.62 36.91
C SER A 1033 -48.07 -51.86 36.41
N ARG A 1034 -49.09 -52.34 37.15
CA ARG A 1034 -49.94 -53.47 36.71
C ARG A 1034 -50.59 -53.21 35.36
N MET A 1035 -51.18 -52.04 35.17
CA MET A 1035 -51.80 -51.66 33.90
C MET A 1035 -50.78 -51.55 32.76
N LYS A 1036 -49.54 -51.11 33.03
CA LYS A 1036 -48.46 -51.08 32.03
C LYS A 1036 -48.01 -52.48 31.62
N ILE A 1037 -47.90 -53.42 32.56
CA ILE A 1037 -47.61 -54.84 32.28
C ILE A 1037 -48.70 -55.43 31.37
N CYS A 1038 -49.97 -55.17 31.69
CA CYS A 1038 -51.10 -55.60 30.86
C CYS A 1038 -51.06 -54.98 29.45
N LEU A 1039 -50.72 -53.69 29.31
CA LEU A 1039 -50.54 -53.03 28.02
C LEU A 1039 -49.39 -53.65 27.21
N ASP A 1040 -48.21 -53.80 27.79
CA ASP A 1040 -47.01 -54.32 27.13
C ASP A 1040 -47.14 -55.78 26.68
N ASN A 1041 -47.92 -56.60 27.41
CA ASN A 1041 -48.08 -58.02 27.10
C ASN A 1041 -49.31 -58.34 26.22
N LEU A 1042 -50.44 -57.65 26.43
CA LEU A 1042 -51.71 -57.97 25.76
C LEU A 1042 -52.00 -57.08 24.55
N PHE A 1043 -51.66 -55.79 24.63
CA PHE A 1043 -52.16 -54.74 23.71
C PHE A 1043 -51.08 -54.08 22.85
N TYR A 1044 -49.80 -54.38 23.07
CA TYR A 1044 -48.68 -53.91 22.26
C TYR A 1044 -48.72 -54.48 20.83
N VAL A 1045 -48.54 -53.61 19.82
CA VAL A 1045 -48.61 -54.00 18.40
C VAL A 1045 -47.38 -53.58 17.59
N ALA A 1046 -46.75 -52.44 17.93
CA ALA A 1046 -45.63 -51.87 17.18
C ALA A 1046 -44.88 -50.83 18.02
N ASP A 1047 -43.67 -50.47 17.60
CA ASP A 1047 -43.00 -49.23 18.00
C ASP A 1047 -43.35 -48.08 17.05
N VAL A 1048 -43.21 -46.84 17.50
CA VAL A 1048 -43.37 -45.66 16.65
C VAL A 1048 -42.16 -45.52 15.73
N ASP A 1049 -42.37 -45.67 14.42
CA ASP A 1049 -41.32 -45.43 13.42
C ASP A 1049 -41.00 -43.93 13.35
N THR A 1050 -39.83 -43.55 13.87
CA THR A 1050 -39.33 -42.16 13.88
C THR A 1050 -38.37 -41.83 12.73
N ARG A 1051 -38.08 -42.79 11.82
CA ARG A 1051 -37.18 -42.58 10.67
C ARG A 1051 -37.68 -41.44 9.78
N ASN A 1052 -39.00 -41.37 9.59
CA ASN A 1052 -39.70 -40.28 8.89
C ASN A 1052 -40.08 -39.08 9.79
N SER A 1053 -39.36 -38.85 10.89
CA SER A 1053 -39.53 -37.67 11.75
C SER A 1053 -38.80 -36.45 11.20
N VAL A 1054 -39.27 -35.25 11.55
CA VAL A 1054 -38.65 -33.98 11.14
C VAL A 1054 -37.18 -33.87 11.60
N LYS A 1055 -36.81 -34.51 12.72
CA LYS A 1055 -35.43 -34.55 13.22
C LYS A 1055 -34.51 -35.38 12.32
N CYS A 1056 -34.95 -36.58 11.93
CA CYS A 1056 -34.20 -37.46 11.05
C CYS A 1056 -34.12 -36.90 9.62
N GLN A 1057 -35.23 -36.39 9.08
CA GLN A 1057 -35.26 -35.73 7.78
C GLN A 1057 -34.38 -34.47 7.75
N PHE A 1058 -34.33 -33.68 8.83
CA PHE A 1058 -33.39 -32.56 8.94
C PHE A 1058 -31.93 -33.05 8.87
N ALA A 1059 -31.56 -34.11 9.59
CA ALA A 1059 -30.21 -34.66 9.53
C ALA A 1059 -29.84 -35.18 8.12
N GLU A 1060 -30.77 -35.86 7.44
CA GLU A 1060 -30.61 -36.35 6.07
C GLU A 1060 -30.41 -35.21 5.06
N TYR A 1061 -31.30 -34.22 5.01
CA TYR A 1061 -31.17 -33.07 4.12
C TYR A 1061 -29.96 -32.18 4.46
N PHE A 1062 -29.55 -32.11 5.72
CA PHE A 1062 -28.36 -31.37 6.16
C PHE A 1062 -27.07 -32.03 5.65
N VAL A 1063 -26.95 -33.36 5.74
CA VAL A 1063 -25.83 -34.11 5.14
C VAL A 1063 -25.84 -33.94 3.63
N LEU A 1064 -26.99 -34.09 2.97
CA LEU A 1064 -27.13 -33.90 1.52
C LEU A 1064 -26.69 -32.49 1.07
N ALA A 1065 -27.09 -31.45 1.80
CA ALA A 1065 -26.68 -30.07 1.52
C ALA A 1065 -25.16 -29.86 1.64
N ILE A 1066 -24.53 -30.42 2.69
CA ILE A 1066 -23.08 -30.39 2.85
C ILE A 1066 -22.37 -31.15 1.71
N SER A 1067 -22.89 -32.32 1.32
CA SER A 1067 -22.35 -33.08 0.17
C SER A 1067 -22.46 -32.29 -1.14
N ILE A 1068 -23.59 -31.63 -1.40
CA ILE A 1068 -23.78 -30.77 -2.59
C ILE A 1068 -22.78 -29.60 -2.58
N ILE A 1069 -22.57 -28.93 -1.44
CA ILE A 1069 -21.59 -27.85 -1.31
C ILE A 1069 -20.16 -28.37 -1.56
N LEU A 1070 -19.81 -29.54 -1.01
CA LEU A 1070 -18.50 -30.16 -1.20
C LEU A 1070 -18.27 -30.53 -2.68
N CYS A 1071 -19.24 -31.15 -3.34
CA CYS A 1071 -19.22 -31.41 -4.77
C CYS A 1071 -19.10 -30.13 -5.60
N ALA A 1072 -19.84 -29.07 -5.27
CA ALA A 1072 -19.76 -27.78 -5.96
C ALA A 1072 -18.39 -27.11 -5.80
N VAL A 1073 -17.75 -27.21 -4.62
CA VAL A 1073 -16.38 -26.72 -4.39
C VAL A 1073 -15.36 -27.53 -5.18
N ILE A 1074 -15.52 -28.84 -5.31
CA ILE A 1074 -14.67 -29.68 -6.19
C ILE A 1074 -14.87 -29.27 -7.65
N LEU A 1075 -16.12 -29.11 -8.10
CA LEU A 1075 -16.46 -28.71 -9.46
C LEU A 1075 -15.88 -27.33 -9.82
N PHE A 1076 -16.00 -26.36 -8.90
CA PHE A 1076 -15.42 -25.03 -9.06
C PHE A 1076 -13.89 -25.06 -9.08
N LYS A 1077 -13.25 -25.86 -8.20
CA LYS A 1077 -11.79 -26.06 -8.25
C LYS A 1077 -11.33 -26.71 -9.56
N PHE A 1078 -12.11 -27.65 -10.11
CA PHE A 1078 -11.85 -28.27 -11.41
C PHE A 1078 -11.96 -27.23 -12.55
N PHE A 1079 -13.04 -26.44 -12.60
CA PHE A 1079 -13.17 -25.38 -13.61
C PHE A 1079 -12.14 -24.24 -13.46
N ALA A 1080 -11.72 -23.91 -12.25
CA ALA A 1080 -10.61 -22.98 -12.01
C ALA A 1080 -9.26 -23.55 -12.45
N ALA A 1081 -9.03 -24.86 -12.25
CA ALA A 1081 -7.82 -25.55 -12.71
C ALA A 1081 -7.75 -25.69 -14.24
N LEU A 1082 -8.88 -25.65 -14.94
CA LEU A 1082 -8.95 -25.65 -16.41
C LEU A 1082 -8.53 -24.32 -17.08
N GLN A 1083 -8.18 -23.27 -16.30
CA GLN A 1083 -7.56 -22.02 -16.78
C GLN A 1083 -8.26 -21.33 -17.97
N PHE A 1084 -9.59 -21.25 -17.98
CA PHE A 1084 -10.35 -20.49 -19.00
C PHE A 1084 -10.19 -18.95 -18.90
N GLY A 1085 -9.51 -18.45 -17.85
CA GLY A 1085 -9.09 -17.05 -17.76
C GLY A 1085 -7.69 -16.85 -18.38
N GLY A 1086 -7.48 -15.70 -19.02
CA GLY A 1086 -6.15 -15.32 -19.51
C GLY A 1086 -5.10 -15.39 -18.39
N ARG A 1087 -3.90 -15.91 -18.69
CA ARG A 1087 -2.85 -16.14 -17.69
C ARG A 1087 -2.55 -14.85 -16.91
N ASN A 1088 -2.91 -14.82 -15.63
CA ASN A 1088 -2.29 -13.93 -14.66
C ASN A 1088 -0.81 -14.30 -14.59
N VAL A 1089 0.00 -13.58 -15.37
CA VAL A 1089 1.46 -13.64 -15.25
C VAL A 1089 1.77 -13.11 -13.84
N PRO A 1090 2.47 -13.88 -12.98
CA PRO A 1090 2.90 -13.36 -11.69
C PRO A 1090 3.77 -12.13 -11.93
N GLU A 1091 3.69 -11.14 -11.03
CA GLU A 1091 4.47 -9.90 -11.16
C GLU A 1091 5.95 -10.22 -11.44
N ASN A 1092 6.55 -9.49 -12.39
CA ASN A 1092 7.97 -9.64 -12.70
C ASN A 1092 8.78 -9.17 -11.50
N LEU A 1093 9.13 -10.11 -10.61
CA LEU A 1093 9.92 -9.84 -9.43
C LEU A 1093 11.31 -9.35 -9.86
N ASP A 1094 11.57 -8.06 -9.64
CA ASP A 1094 12.83 -7.36 -9.93
C ASP A 1094 13.94 -7.79 -8.95
N LYS A 1095 14.24 -9.09 -8.93
CA LYS A 1095 15.21 -9.75 -8.05
C LYS A 1095 16.28 -10.43 -8.89
N PHE A 1096 17.52 -10.41 -8.39
CA PHE A 1096 18.59 -11.21 -8.97
C PHE A 1096 18.33 -12.70 -8.72
N VAL A 1097 18.52 -13.52 -9.74
CA VAL A 1097 18.27 -14.97 -9.69
C VAL A 1097 19.57 -15.71 -10.02
N ILE A 1098 20.00 -16.58 -9.11
CA ILE A 1098 21.13 -17.49 -9.33
C ILE A 1098 20.55 -18.87 -9.65
N CYS A 1099 20.68 -19.28 -10.91
CA CYS A 1099 20.32 -20.60 -11.40
C CYS A 1099 21.51 -21.54 -11.24
N GLN A 1100 21.56 -22.26 -10.11
CA GLN A 1100 22.56 -23.32 -9.91
C GLN A 1100 22.13 -24.59 -10.66
N VAL A 1101 23.05 -25.15 -11.44
CA VAL A 1101 22.83 -26.34 -12.27
C VAL A 1101 23.89 -27.38 -11.89
N PRO A 1102 23.58 -28.35 -11.02
CA PRO A 1102 24.45 -29.50 -10.81
C PRO A 1102 24.40 -30.41 -12.05
N VAL A 1103 25.55 -30.93 -12.47
CA VAL A 1103 25.69 -31.79 -13.66
C VAL A 1103 26.54 -33.01 -13.32
N TYR A 1104 25.99 -34.20 -13.53
CA TYR A 1104 26.59 -35.47 -13.09
C TYR A 1104 26.84 -36.43 -14.27
N THR A 1105 27.92 -36.22 -15.03
CA THR A 1105 28.33 -37.10 -16.15
C THR A 1105 27.24 -37.36 -17.21
N GLU A 1106 26.36 -36.38 -17.42
CA GLU A 1106 25.22 -36.44 -18.35
C GLU A 1106 25.64 -36.37 -19.83
N ASP A 1107 24.76 -36.78 -20.76
CA ASP A 1107 24.99 -36.69 -22.20
C ASP A 1107 24.91 -35.24 -22.72
N GLU A 1108 25.67 -34.94 -23.78
CA GLU A 1108 25.76 -33.58 -24.34
C GLU A 1108 24.40 -33.01 -24.76
N ASP A 1109 23.50 -33.83 -25.34
CA ASP A 1109 22.18 -33.34 -25.74
C ASP A 1109 21.28 -33.05 -24.53
N SER A 1110 21.31 -33.86 -23.46
CA SER A 1110 20.59 -33.57 -22.22
C SER A 1110 21.12 -32.33 -21.53
N LEU A 1111 22.44 -32.16 -21.46
CA LEU A 1111 23.09 -30.93 -20.98
C LEU A 1111 22.67 -29.71 -21.79
N ARG A 1112 22.71 -29.82 -23.11
CA ARG A 1112 22.29 -28.76 -24.04
C ARG A 1112 20.82 -28.41 -23.85
N ARG A 1113 19.94 -29.42 -23.75
CA ARG A 1113 18.51 -29.25 -23.46
C ARG A 1113 18.26 -28.57 -22.10
N ALA A 1114 19.03 -28.91 -21.06
CA ALA A 1114 18.93 -28.29 -19.74
C ALA A 1114 19.36 -26.81 -19.75
N ILE A 1115 20.52 -26.52 -20.33
CA ILE A 1115 21.06 -25.15 -20.45
C ILE A 1115 20.12 -24.28 -21.31
N ASP A 1116 19.63 -24.78 -22.45
CA ASP A 1116 18.68 -24.04 -23.30
C ASP A 1116 17.33 -23.81 -22.61
N SER A 1117 16.83 -24.77 -21.82
CA SER A 1117 15.61 -24.62 -21.05
C SER A 1117 15.73 -23.47 -20.02
N ILE A 1118 16.85 -23.42 -19.30
CA ILE A 1118 17.14 -22.37 -18.33
C ILE A 1118 17.39 -21.01 -19.02
N ALA A 1119 18.10 -21.02 -20.16
CA ALA A 1119 18.28 -19.81 -20.98
C ALA A 1119 16.94 -19.22 -21.42
N ARG A 1120 15.96 -20.05 -21.81
CA ARG A 1120 14.61 -19.62 -22.23
C ARG A 1120 13.66 -19.21 -21.08
N MET A 1121 14.09 -19.26 -19.82
CA MET A 1121 13.29 -18.80 -18.68
C MET A 1121 13.04 -17.29 -18.71
N LYS A 1122 11.81 -16.87 -18.40
CA LYS A 1122 11.28 -15.48 -18.48
C LYS A 1122 11.94 -14.42 -17.56
N TYR A 1123 12.89 -14.80 -16.71
CA TYR A 1123 13.62 -13.82 -15.89
C TYR A 1123 14.56 -12.98 -16.77
N ASP A 1124 14.69 -11.68 -16.47
CA ASP A 1124 15.60 -10.78 -17.21
C ASP A 1124 17.02 -11.34 -17.21
N ASP A 1125 17.55 -11.64 -18.40
CA ASP A 1125 18.90 -12.16 -18.58
C ASP A 1125 19.97 -11.23 -17.98
N LYS A 1126 19.70 -9.92 -17.83
CA LYS A 1126 20.62 -8.97 -17.17
C LYS A 1126 20.76 -9.19 -15.65
N ARG A 1127 19.83 -9.92 -15.01
CA ARG A 1127 19.77 -10.18 -13.56
C ARG A 1127 19.89 -11.67 -13.20
N LYS A 1128 20.26 -12.50 -14.18
CA LYS A 1128 20.24 -13.97 -14.13
C LYS A 1128 21.68 -14.48 -14.23
N LEU A 1129 22.15 -15.16 -13.20
CA LEU A 1129 23.47 -15.80 -13.15
C LEU A 1129 23.27 -17.32 -13.27
N LEU A 1130 23.91 -17.96 -14.24
CA LEU A 1130 23.96 -19.40 -14.35
C LEU A 1130 25.25 -19.90 -13.66
N VAL A 1131 25.14 -20.84 -12.73
CA VAL A 1131 26.29 -21.46 -12.06
C VAL A 1131 26.23 -22.94 -12.37
N VAL A 1132 27.04 -23.40 -13.31
CA VAL A 1132 27.10 -24.81 -13.67
C VAL A 1132 28.14 -25.49 -12.79
N ILE A 1133 27.70 -26.40 -11.94
CA ILE A 1133 28.52 -27.16 -11.01
C ILE A 1133 28.68 -28.54 -11.61
N CYS A 1134 29.81 -28.78 -12.27
CA CYS A 1134 30.10 -30.09 -12.81
C CYS A 1134 30.71 -30.97 -11.72
N ASP A 1135 30.34 -32.26 -11.73
CA ASP A 1135 31.21 -33.32 -11.24
C ASP A 1135 32.61 -33.21 -11.90
N GLY A 1136 33.62 -33.85 -11.31
CA GLY A 1136 35.03 -33.62 -11.63
C GLY A 1136 35.48 -33.98 -13.05
N MET A 1137 36.79 -34.06 -13.25
CA MET A 1137 37.42 -34.46 -14.52
C MET A 1137 37.29 -35.97 -14.81
N ILE A 1138 36.08 -36.50 -14.60
CA ILE A 1138 35.66 -37.88 -14.82
C ILE A 1138 34.92 -37.93 -16.16
N ILE A 1139 35.23 -38.97 -16.95
CA ILE A 1139 34.54 -39.24 -18.21
C ILE A 1139 33.44 -40.28 -17.93
N GLY A 1140 32.19 -39.90 -18.15
CA GLY A 1140 31.03 -40.77 -17.99
C GLY A 1140 30.96 -41.89 -19.04
N GLN A 1141 30.27 -42.99 -18.74
CA GLN A 1141 30.04 -44.05 -19.73
C GLN A 1141 29.19 -43.52 -20.89
N GLY A 1142 29.82 -43.36 -22.06
CA GLY A 1142 29.19 -42.86 -23.28
C GLY A 1142 29.57 -41.43 -23.68
N ASN A 1143 30.42 -40.74 -22.91
CA ASN A 1143 30.96 -39.43 -23.26
C ASN A 1143 32.43 -39.54 -23.73
N ASP A 1144 32.81 -38.81 -24.77
CA ASP A 1144 34.20 -38.81 -25.31
C ASP A 1144 35.14 -37.82 -24.58
N ARG A 1145 34.59 -36.96 -23.72
CA ARG A 1145 35.27 -35.85 -23.03
C ARG A 1145 34.72 -35.68 -21.61
N PRO A 1146 35.49 -35.11 -20.65
CA PRO A 1146 35.03 -34.92 -19.28
C PRO A 1146 33.92 -33.85 -19.20
N THR A 1147 33.01 -34.03 -18.25
CA THR A 1147 31.79 -33.21 -18.09
C THR A 1147 32.01 -31.69 -18.14
N PRO A 1148 33.04 -31.11 -17.46
CA PRO A 1148 33.27 -29.66 -17.52
C PRO A 1148 33.61 -29.15 -18.93
N ARG A 1149 34.27 -29.96 -19.77
CA ARG A 1149 34.61 -29.57 -21.15
C ARG A 1149 33.40 -29.61 -22.07
N ILE A 1150 32.53 -30.62 -21.95
CA ILE A 1150 31.23 -30.67 -22.66
C ILE A 1150 30.44 -29.37 -22.43
N VAL A 1151 30.42 -28.88 -21.18
CA VAL A 1151 29.75 -27.61 -20.84
C VAL A 1151 30.42 -26.40 -21.49
N LEU A 1152 31.75 -26.30 -21.49
CA LEU A 1152 32.49 -25.22 -22.17
C LEU A 1152 32.23 -25.22 -23.69
N ASP A 1153 32.19 -26.40 -24.31
CA ASP A 1153 31.98 -26.57 -25.75
C ASP A 1153 30.53 -26.20 -26.15
N ILE A 1154 29.52 -26.59 -25.37
CA ILE A 1154 28.12 -26.15 -25.53
C ILE A 1154 27.99 -24.61 -25.46
N LEU A 1155 28.82 -23.97 -24.62
CA LEU A 1155 28.84 -22.52 -24.43
C LEU A 1155 29.67 -21.77 -25.49
N GLY A 1156 30.38 -22.47 -26.37
CA GLY A 1156 31.17 -21.90 -27.46
C GLY A 1156 32.50 -21.28 -27.01
N VAL A 1157 33.11 -21.79 -25.95
CA VAL A 1157 34.49 -21.44 -25.57
C VAL A 1157 35.47 -22.12 -26.52
N SER A 1158 36.59 -21.46 -26.84
CA SER A 1158 37.60 -22.00 -27.76
C SER A 1158 38.41 -23.13 -27.14
N ASP A 1159 38.79 -24.13 -27.95
CA ASP A 1159 39.45 -25.36 -27.50
C ASP A 1159 40.76 -25.21 -26.70
N THR A 1160 41.36 -24.02 -26.72
CA THR A 1160 42.60 -23.65 -26.03
C THR A 1160 42.44 -23.38 -24.53
N VAL A 1161 41.24 -23.54 -23.96
CA VAL A 1161 40.95 -23.24 -22.55
C VAL A 1161 40.51 -24.52 -21.84
N ASP A 1162 41.44 -25.12 -21.09
CA ASP A 1162 41.15 -26.28 -20.24
C ASP A 1162 40.67 -25.84 -18.84
N PRO A 1163 39.71 -26.56 -18.23
CA PRO A 1163 39.18 -26.24 -16.91
C PRO A 1163 40.18 -26.62 -15.79
N GLU A 1164 40.50 -25.68 -14.92
CA GLU A 1164 41.39 -25.93 -13.78
C GLU A 1164 40.68 -26.81 -12.71
N PRO A 1165 41.33 -27.87 -12.21
CA PRO A 1165 40.72 -28.79 -11.24
C PRO A 1165 40.83 -28.22 -9.82
N LEU A 1166 39.71 -27.72 -9.29
CA LEU A 1166 39.61 -27.22 -7.92
C LEU A 1166 39.17 -28.34 -6.96
N SER A 1167 39.85 -28.44 -5.82
CA SER A 1167 39.45 -29.29 -4.70
C SER A 1167 38.50 -28.52 -3.79
N PHE A 1168 37.44 -29.18 -3.30
CA PHE A 1168 36.51 -28.59 -2.33
C PHE A 1168 36.26 -29.57 -1.17
N GLU A 1169 35.91 -29.03 -0.01
CA GLU A 1169 35.65 -29.82 1.20
C GLU A 1169 34.15 -30.18 1.28
N SER A 1170 33.83 -31.46 1.15
CA SER A 1170 32.44 -31.94 1.11
C SER A 1170 31.85 -32.09 2.53
N LEU A 1171 30.84 -31.28 2.86
CA LEU A 1171 30.09 -31.35 4.12
C LEU A 1171 29.11 -32.54 4.19
N GLY A 1172 29.65 -33.76 4.22
CA GLY A 1172 28.89 -34.99 4.49
C GLY A 1172 29.16 -35.53 5.90
N GLU A 1173 28.11 -35.85 6.67
CA GLU A 1173 28.26 -36.55 7.97
C GLU A 1173 28.56 -38.04 7.74
N GLY A 1174 29.82 -38.37 7.41
CA GLY A 1174 30.33 -39.74 7.25
C GLY A 1174 31.86 -39.78 7.34
N ASN A 1175 32.42 -40.69 8.16
CA ASN A 1175 33.82 -40.67 8.60
C ASN A 1175 34.85 -41.18 7.56
N GLU A 1176 34.80 -40.71 6.31
CA GLU A 1176 35.92 -40.85 5.36
C GLU A 1176 36.15 -39.54 4.59
N THR A 1177 37.31 -38.91 4.77
CA THR A 1177 37.73 -37.69 4.07
C THR A 1177 38.15 -37.98 2.64
N ASN A 1178 37.19 -38.34 1.78
CA ASN A 1178 37.40 -38.52 0.35
C ASN A 1178 37.40 -37.15 -0.35
N THR A 1179 38.59 -36.64 -0.68
CA THR A 1179 38.77 -35.42 -1.48
C THR A 1179 38.19 -35.62 -2.89
N THR A 1180 37.02 -35.02 -3.12
CA THR A 1180 36.37 -34.99 -4.42
C THR A 1180 36.73 -33.71 -5.17
N TRP A 1181 37.01 -33.86 -6.46
CA TRP A 1181 37.36 -32.76 -7.36
C TRP A 1181 36.11 -32.29 -8.09
N ALA A 1182 35.88 -30.99 -8.21
CA ALA A 1182 34.74 -30.45 -8.96
C ALA A 1182 35.12 -29.13 -9.64
N SER A 1183 34.64 -28.94 -10.87
CA SER A 1183 34.87 -27.71 -11.63
C SER A 1183 33.60 -26.87 -11.67
N VAL A 1184 33.63 -25.72 -10.98
CA VAL A 1184 32.54 -24.74 -10.97
C VAL A 1184 32.74 -23.76 -12.13
N ILE A 1185 31.80 -23.73 -13.07
CA ILE A 1185 31.81 -22.84 -14.23
C ILE A 1185 30.77 -21.73 -14.00
N PRO A 1186 31.19 -20.50 -13.62
CA PRO A 1186 30.28 -19.36 -13.52
C PRO A 1186 29.99 -18.79 -14.92
N VAL A 1187 28.74 -18.91 -15.37
CA VAL A 1187 28.31 -18.52 -16.71
C VAL A 1187 27.37 -17.32 -16.63
N PHE A 1188 27.86 -16.17 -17.09
CA PHE A 1188 27.03 -15.01 -17.34
C PHE A 1188 26.25 -15.20 -18.65
N THR A 1189 25.01 -14.71 -18.68
CA THR A 1189 24.13 -14.78 -19.86
C THR A 1189 24.76 -14.11 -21.09
N ARG A 1190 24.30 -14.51 -22.29
CA ARG A 1190 24.84 -14.24 -23.65
C ARG A 1190 25.39 -12.82 -23.97
N SER A 1191 25.11 -11.80 -23.15
CA SER A 1191 25.65 -10.45 -23.31
C SER A 1191 27.11 -10.28 -22.85
N LYS A 1192 27.65 -11.12 -21.95
CA LYS A 1192 29.01 -10.97 -21.39
C LYS A 1192 29.64 -12.31 -21.01
N VAL A 1193 30.05 -13.12 -21.99
CA VAL A 1193 31.03 -14.18 -21.72
C VAL A 1193 32.39 -13.50 -21.49
N THR A 1194 32.81 -13.45 -20.23
CA THR A 1194 34.14 -12.95 -19.84
C THR A 1194 34.55 -13.72 -18.59
N LEU A 1195 35.47 -14.67 -18.77
CA LEU A 1195 36.01 -15.49 -17.68
C LEU A 1195 36.68 -14.58 -16.64
N PHE A 1196 36.40 -14.83 -15.36
CA PHE A 1196 37.11 -14.22 -14.24
C PHE A 1196 38.27 -15.15 -13.84
N HIS A 1197 39.51 -14.70 -14.05
CA HIS A 1197 40.64 -15.16 -13.24
C HIS A 1197 40.72 -14.27 -11.99
N SER A 1198 40.56 -14.88 -10.81
CA SER A 1198 40.94 -14.33 -9.50
C SER A 1198 40.87 -15.43 -8.44
#